data_AF-A0AAD7RFU1-F1
#
_entry.id   AF-A0AAD7RFU1-F1
#
_cell.length_a   1.000
_cell.length_b   1.000
_cell.length_c   1.000
_cell.angle_alpha   90.00
_cell.angle_beta   90.00
_cell.angle_gamma   90.00
#
_symmetry.space_group_name_H-M   'P 1'
#
loop_
_entity.id
_entity.type
_entity.pdbx_description
1 polymer ?
#
loop_
_entity_poly.entity_id
_entity_poly.type
_entity_poly.pdbx_seq_one_letter_code
_entity_poly.pdbx_strand_id
1 'polypeptide(L)'
;MPQLPPQEAEAQAKADKIKLALEKLKEAKIKKMVIKVLMNDGSSKTLMVEEKQTVREVLDNLFEKTHCDCGVDWCLYETNPELQIERGFEDHECLVDLLSGWTRDSENKILFLERKDKYAVFKNPQNFYLWKKDKNLLNNMKEKDKENLLMENFCRGSIIVPDLEGALYLKEDGKKSWKRRYFLLRASGIYYVPKGKTKISSDLACFLQFDNVHVYHCTDYKNKYKAPTEFCFILKHPQIQKESQYIRYLCCDDEWTMNLWVTSIRIAKYGETLHENYKAATRKAYGKSVWMNRTVSPASAPSPAPSPAPSPVSTANGANGPGPQVPLKPKPVPKAKPFTLPPPPATDSAVITAARREGAIAGWRIRGIVGTKVASANRPLSLHVGRISSSLCSRCNFRSLNTTQNVYCCKKLHSDAKVKDPFTLAQKDLNNLYDDIKKEMFVSKSELKSLCEYYFDGKGKALRPMIVVLMARACNLHSNRDGDLLPGQRSIAMISEMLHTASLVHDDVIDGSGKRRGKTTINEVWGEKKAILAGDFILSAASMALARIGDTTVVAVLSQVIEDLVRGEFMQLGSKENENERFKHYLEKTFKKTASLIANSCKAVSILVNPDPEVHEIAFQYGKNVGIAFQLVDDVLDFTSCASQLGKPSAADLRLGLATGPVLFACQQFPELHAMIMRRFSSSGDVERARQYVMESDGVQQTTYLAQRYCQEAVRQISKLRPSAERQALIRLTELVLTREK
;
A
#
# COMPACT_ATOMS: atom_id res chain seq x y z
N MET A 1 -6.12 -16.18 51.65
CA MET A 1 -5.51 -16.62 50.37
C MET A 1 -4.44 -17.64 50.70
N PRO A 2 -4.35 -18.79 50.01
CA PRO A 2 -3.30 -19.77 50.28
C PRO A 2 -1.95 -19.17 49.86
N GLN A 3 -0.97 -19.21 50.76
CA GLN A 3 0.41 -18.82 50.43
C GLN A 3 1.00 -19.88 49.49
N LEU A 4 1.45 -19.44 48.32
CA LEU A 4 2.16 -20.29 47.36
C LEU A 4 3.41 -20.91 48.02
N PRO A 5 3.75 -22.17 47.73
CA PRO A 5 4.93 -22.84 48.25
C PRO A 5 6.20 -22.00 48.01
N PRO A 6 7.18 -21.99 48.95
CA PRO A 6 8.36 -21.13 48.87
C PRO A 6 9.15 -21.24 47.55
N GLN A 7 9.20 -22.44 46.96
CA GLN A 7 9.87 -22.69 45.68
C GLN A 7 9.15 -22.06 44.48
N GLU A 8 7.82 -22.03 44.48
CA GLU A 8 7.04 -21.41 43.39
C GLU A 8 7.09 -19.88 43.49
N ALA A 9 7.10 -19.33 44.70
CA ALA A 9 7.29 -17.89 44.93
C ALA A 9 8.67 -17.41 44.45
N GLU A 10 9.73 -18.21 44.68
CA GLU A 10 11.08 -17.87 44.22
C GLU A 10 11.22 -18.00 42.69
N ALA A 11 10.59 -19.02 42.08
CA ALA A 11 10.55 -19.18 40.62
C ALA A 11 9.79 -18.03 39.94
N GLN A 12 8.66 -17.61 40.52
CA GLN A 12 7.89 -16.47 40.03
C GLN A 12 8.68 -15.16 40.14
N ALA A 13 9.35 -14.91 41.28
CA ALA A 13 10.20 -13.73 41.46
C ALA A 13 11.39 -13.69 40.46
N LYS A 14 11.97 -14.85 40.12
CA LYS A 14 13.00 -14.96 39.07
C LYS A 14 12.42 -14.68 37.68
N ALA A 15 11.25 -15.23 37.36
CA ALA A 15 10.56 -14.99 36.10
C ALA A 15 10.20 -13.50 35.91
N ASP A 16 9.71 -12.84 36.96
CA ASP A 16 9.37 -11.42 36.93
C ASP A 16 10.60 -10.52 36.74
N LYS A 17 11.72 -10.86 37.39
CA LYS A 17 13.01 -10.17 37.16
C LYS A 17 13.52 -10.34 35.73
N ILE A 18 13.39 -11.54 35.16
CA ILE A 18 13.77 -11.81 33.77
C ILE A 18 12.87 -11.03 32.80
N LYS A 19 11.56 -11.00 33.06
CA LYS A 19 10.59 -10.25 32.26
C LYS A 19 10.91 -8.75 32.27
N LEU A 20 11.18 -8.18 33.44
CA LEU A 20 11.55 -6.77 33.61
C LEU A 20 12.89 -6.46 32.92
N ALA A 21 13.88 -7.36 32.99
CA ALA A 21 15.15 -7.20 32.29
C ALA A 21 14.99 -7.25 30.76
N LEU A 22 14.14 -8.15 30.25
CA LEU A 22 13.81 -8.24 28.82
C LEU A 22 13.04 -7.01 28.31
N GLU A 23 12.18 -6.41 29.14
CA GLU A 23 11.51 -5.13 28.83
C GLU A 23 12.53 -3.98 28.78
N LYS A 24 13.42 -3.87 29.76
CA LYS A 24 14.50 -2.85 29.76
C LYS A 24 15.44 -3.00 28.55
N LEU A 25 15.80 -4.22 28.17
CA LEU A 25 16.58 -4.50 26.95
C LEU A 25 15.81 -4.18 25.67
N LYS A 26 14.48 -4.34 25.68
CA LYS A 26 13.61 -3.95 24.56
C LYS A 26 13.52 -2.43 24.45
N GLU A 27 13.40 -1.69 25.55
CA GLU A 27 13.37 -0.22 25.57
C GLU A 27 14.71 0.38 25.12
N ALA A 28 15.83 -0.22 25.52
CA ALA A 28 17.17 0.22 25.13
C ALA A 28 17.45 0.12 23.62
N LYS A 29 16.68 -0.66 22.86
CA LYS A 29 16.80 -0.81 21.40
C LYS A 29 15.88 0.11 20.58
N ILE A 30 15.07 0.96 21.22
CA ILE A 30 14.15 1.86 20.51
C ILE A 30 14.96 3.04 19.96
N LYS A 31 14.87 3.29 18.64
CA LYS A 31 15.50 4.45 18.01
C LYS A 31 14.85 5.71 18.61
N LYS A 32 15.68 6.60 19.15
CA LYS A 32 15.24 7.88 19.70
C LYS A 32 15.72 9.00 18.79
N MET A 33 14.84 9.93 18.50
CA MET A 33 15.13 11.11 17.70
C MET A 33 14.93 12.34 18.57
N VAL A 34 15.94 13.20 18.62
CA VAL A 34 15.80 14.51 19.25
C VAL A 34 15.20 15.45 18.21
N ILE A 35 14.05 16.02 18.52
CA ILE A 35 13.35 16.96 17.65
C ILE A 35 13.28 18.33 18.32
N LYS A 36 13.28 19.38 17.49
CA LYS A 36 13.05 20.76 17.91
C LYS A 36 11.69 21.21 17.39
N VAL A 37 10.78 21.51 18.30
CA VAL A 37 9.43 21.99 17.99
C VAL A 37 9.40 23.50 18.25
N LEU A 38 9.04 24.29 17.25
CA LEU A 38 8.84 25.72 17.41
C LEU A 38 7.43 26.00 17.94
N MET A 39 7.37 26.91 18.89
CA MET A 39 6.15 27.34 19.56
C MET A 39 5.59 28.60 18.87
N ASN A 40 4.33 28.93 19.14
CA ASN A 40 3.67 30.10 18.54
C ASN A 40 4.29 31.45 18.99
N ASP A 41 4.99 31.48 20.13
CA ASP A 41 5.71 32.66 20.64
C ASP A 41 7.13 32.80 20.05
N GLY A 42 7.51 31.96 19.08
CA GLY A 42 8.85 31.93 18.48
C GLY A 42 9.90 31.20 19.32
N SER A 43 9.56 30.75 20.53
CA SER A 43 10.42 29.87 21.32
C SER A 43 10.47 28.47 20.72
N SER A 44 11.33 27.60 21.27
CA SER A 44 11.39 26.21 20.83
C SER A 44 11.55 25.26 22.01
N LYS A 45 10.90 24.10 21.93
CA LYS A 45 11.06 23.00 22.87
C LYS A 45 11.75 21.83 22.18
N THR A 46 12.77 21.31 22.84
CA THR A 46 13.47 20.11 22.39
C THR A 46 12.86 18.89 23.08
N LEU A 47 12.51 17.88 22.30
CA LEU A 47 11.89 16.65 22.78
C LEU A 47 12.69 15.46 22.29
N MET A 48 12.83 14.45 23.13
CA MET A 48 13.25 13.13 22.70
C MET A 48 12.00 12.34 22.35
N VAL A 49 11.90 11.93 21.10
CA VAL A 49 10.76 11.17 20.56
C VAL A 49 11.23 9.78 20.19
N GLU A 50 10.47 8.79 20.60
CA GLU A 50 10.75 7.38 20.35
C GLU A 50 10.11 6.92 19.04
N GLU A 51 10.72 5.95 18.36
CA GLU A 51 10.28 5.41 17.06
C GLU A 51 8.83 4.94 17.00
N LYS A 52 8.19 4.67 18.14
CA LYS A 52 6.79 4.21 18.18
C LYS A 52 5.80 5.30 18.58
N GLN A 53 6.28 6.47 18.98
CA GLN A 53 5.41 7.53 19.44
C GLN A 53 4.64 8.13 18.27
N THR A 54 3.32 8.09 18.42
CA THR A 54 2.38 8.78 17.55
C THR A 54 2.45 10.28 17.77
N VAL A 55 2.02 11.05 16.77
CA VAL A 55 1.88 12.51 16.88
C VAL A 55 1.00 12.89 18.07
N ARG A 56 -0.05 12.12 18.37
CA ARG A 56 -0.90 12.32 19.54
C ARG A 56 -0.13 12.25 20.85
N GLU A 57 0.71 11.23 21.03
CA GLU A 57 1.51 11.06 22.24
C GLU A 57 2.57 12.17 22.38
N VAL A 58 3.17 12.61 21.27
CA VAL A 58 4.10 13.74 21.28
C VAL A 58 3.38 15.05 21.64
N LEU A 59 2.18 15.27 21.12
CA LEU A 59 1.35 16.41 21.51
C LEU A 59 0.98 16.37 23.00
N ASP A 60 0.67 15.20 23.54
CA ASP A 60 0.35 15.06 24.97
C ASP A 60 1.56 15.40 25.86
N ASN A 61 2.77 14.97 25.46
CA ASN A 61 4.02 15.37 26.12
C ASN A 61 4.26 16.88 26.02
N LEU A 62 3.90 17.51 24.89
CA LEU A 62 3.97 18.95 24.73
C LEU A 62 3.00 19.66 25.65
N PHE A 63 1.75 19.22 25.72
CA PHE A 63 0.73 19.79 26.59
C PHE A 63 1.16 19.81 28.06
N GLU A 64 1.80 18.73 28.52
CA GLU A 64 2.36 18.67 29.87
C GLU A 64 3.50 19.67 30.09
N LYS A 65 4.34 19.90 29.07
CA LYS A 65 5.50 20.81 29.12
C LYS A 65 5.17 22.27 28.83
N THR A 66 4.03 22.56 28.22
CA THR A 66 3.61 23.89 27.78
C THR A 66 2.46 24.45 28.63
N HIS A 67 1.77 23.60 29.39
CA HIS A 67 0.58 23.96 30.16
C HIS A 67 -0.54 24.59 29.31
N CYS A 68 -0.68 24.21 28.04
CA CYS A 68 -1.81 24.66 27.22
C CYS A 68 -3.10 23.87 27.52
N ASP A 69 -4.23 24.39 27.04
CA ASP A 69 -5.61 23.94 27.32
C ASP A 69 -5.96 22.53 26.80
N CYS A 70 -4.99 21.83 26.20
CA CYS A 70 -5.17 20.49 25.61
C CYS A 70 -6.32 20.43 24.59
N GLY A 71 -6.66 21.57 23.98
CA GLY A 71 -7.73 21.67 22.99
C GLY A 71 -7.53 20.73 21.80
N VAL A 72 -8.64 20.30 21.20
CA VAL A 72 -8.61 19.35 20.07
C VAL A 72 -7.99 19.96 18.80
N ASP A 73 -7.92 21.29 18.72
CA ASP A 73 -7.41 22.03 17.57
C ASP A 73 -5.88 22.14 17.55
N TRP A 74 -5.19 21.82 18.64
CA TRP A 74 -3.72 21.77 18.65
C TRP A 74 -3.18 20.65 17.76
N CYS A 75 -2.17 20.96 16.96
CA CYS A 75 -1.46 19.99 16.14
C CYS A 75 0.03 20.28 16.06
N LEU A 76 0.78 19.28 15.58
CA LEU A 76 2.11 19.48 15.05
C LEU A 76 1.99 19.74 13.55
N TYR A 77 2.71 20.76 13.09
CA TYR A 77 2.64 21.25 11.71
C TYR A 77 4.03 21.18 11.07
N GLU A 78 4.12 20.58 9.89
CA GLU A 78 5.33 20.55 9.07
C GLU A 78 5.36 21.77 8.16
N THR A 79 6.50 22.43 8.08
CA THR A 79 6.80 23.36 6.98
C THR A 79 7.99 22.86 6.18
N ASN A 80 7.90 22.97 4.86
CA ASN A 80 9.00 22.77 3.93
C ASN A 80 9.21 24.09 3.17
N PRO A 81 10.20 24.90 3.58
CA PRO A 81 10.49 26.20 2.96
C PRO A 81 10.90 26.10 1.48
N GLU A 82 11.65 25.05 1.10
CA GLU A 82 12.16 24.86 -0.25
C GLU A 82 11.02 24.74 -1.28
N LEU A 83 10.00 23.97 -0.93
CA LEU A 83 8.79 23.82 -1.75
C LEU A 83 7.74 24.90 -1.46
N GLN A 84 7.89 25.71 -0.40
CA GLN A 84 6.90 26.65 0.14
C GLN A 84 5.55 25.96 0.40
N ILE A 85 5.60 24.87 1.16
CA ILE A 85 4.43 24.06 1.50
C ILE A 85 4.39 23.76 2.98
N GLU A 86 3.20 23.42 3.46
CA GLU A 86 2.96 23.12 4.85
C GLU A 86 1.81 22.12 5.03
N ARG A 87 1.85 21.33 6.11
CA ARG A 87 0.76 20.41 6.45
C ARG A 87 0.67 20.15 7.94
N GLY A 88 -0.53 19.79 8.40
CA GLY A 88 -0.71 19.21 9.73
C GLY A 88 -0.37 17.72 9.72
N PHE A 89 0.36 17.27 10.73
CA PHE A 89 0.49 15.84 10.99
C PHE A 89 -0.81 15.31 11.59
N GLU A 90 -1.21 14.10 11.19
CA GLU A 90 -2.37 13.41 11.74
C GLU A 90 -2.00 12.73 13.06
N ASP A 91 -2.90 12.76 14.03
CA ASP A 91 -2.66 12.27 15.40
C ASP A 91 -2.21 10.79 15.46
N HIS A 92 -2.55 9.98 14.46
CA HIS A 92 -2.18 8.55 14.38
C HIS A 92 -0.84 8.29 13.69
N GLU A 93 -0.26 9.27 12.99
CA GLU A 93 1.01 9.11 12.29
C GLU A 93 2.15 8.93 13.30
N CYS A 94 3.13 8.09 12.98
CA CYS A 94 4.35 8.00 13.76
C CYS A 94 5.31 9.12 13.38
N LEU A 95 5.69 9.95 14.35
CA LEU A 95 6.46 11.16 14.05
C LEU A 95 7.88 10.83 13.54
N VAL A 96 8.55 9.83 14.10
CA VAL A 96 9.91 9.45 13.69
C VAL A 96 9.95 8.91 12.26
N ASP A 97 8.93 8.17 11.84
CA ASP A 97 8.83 7.65 10.47
C ASP A 97 8.71 8.77 9.45
N LEU A 98 7.90 9.80 9.77
CA LEU A 98 7.71 10.98 8.93
C LEU A 98 9.01 11.77 8.76
N LEU A 99 9.69 12.04 9.88
CA LEU A 99 10.92 12.81 9.91
C LEU A 99 12.12 12.04 9.31
N SER A 100 12.07 10.71 9.30
CA SER A 100 13.09 9.89 8.65
C SER A 100 13.13 10.08 7.12
N GLY A 101 12.09 10.66 6.52
CA GLY A 101 12.06 11.04 5.12
C GLY A 101 12.71 12.40 4.82
N TRP A 102 13.13 13.15 5.83
CA TRP A 102 13.82 14.43 5.64
C TRP A 102 15.29 14.21 5.31
N THR A 103 15.85 15.09 4.47
CA THR A 103 17.28 15.08 4.17
C THR A 103 18.08 15.67 5.34
N ARG A 104 19.37 15.36 5.44
CA ARG A 104 20.23 15.84 6.55
C ARG A 104 20.39 17.35 6.58
N ASP A 105 20.30 17.98 5.42
CA ASP A 105 20.36 19.42 5.15
C ASP A 105 18.98 20.09 5.13
N SER A 106 17.93 19.38 5.55
CA SER A 106 16.56 19.90 5.48
C SER A 106 16.36 21.12 6.36
N GLU A 107 15.80 22.17 5.78
CA GLU A 107 15.33 23.37 6.50
C GLU A 107 13.91 23.22 7.05
N ASN A 108 13.34 22.02 6.99
CA ASN A 108 11.98 21.77 7.43
C ASN A 108 11.85 22.04 8.93
N LYS A 109 10.68 22.56 9.33
CA LYS A 109 10.39 22.91 10.71
C LYS A 109 9.14 22.20 11.19
N ILE A 110 9.14 21.87 12.47
CA ILE A 110 7.96 21.39 13.19
C ILE A 110 7.43 22.54 14.03
N LEU A 111 6.19 22.94 13.80
CA LEU A 111 5.50 23.97 14.55
C LEU A 111 4.45 23.33 15.47
N PHE A 112 4.23 23.95 16.62
CA PHE A 112 3.14 23.61 17.54
C PHE A 112 2.17 24.79 17.61
N LEU A 113 0.98 24.59 17.02
CA LEU A 113 -0.01 25.65 16.80
C LEU A 113 -1.43 25.09 16.77
N GLU A 114 -2.43 25.98 16.81
CA GLU A 114 -3.84 25.63 16.70
C GLU A 114 -4.33 25.71 15.25
N ARG A 115 -5.14 24.72 14.85
CA ARG A 115 -5.75 24.60 13.52
C ARG A 115 -7.22 24.22 13.64
N LYS A 116 -8.10 25.20 13.45
CA LYS A 116 -9.56 25.01 13.48
C LYS A 116 -10.07 24.05 12.39
N ASP A 117 -9.32 23.92 11.31
CA ASP A 117 -9.57 23.00 10.18
C ASP A 117 -9.21 21.54 10.48
N LYS A 118 -8.41 21.26 11.53
CA LYS A 118 -7.94 19.90 11.86
C LYS A 118 -9.07 18.88 11.97
N TYR A 119 -10.12 19.22 12.73
CA TYR A 119 -11.28 18.37 12.99
C TYR A 119 -12.60 19.02 12.55
N ALA A 120 -12.54 19.94 11.57
CA ALA A 120 -13.72 20.67 11.10
C ALA A 120 -14.85 19.74 10.62
N VAL A 121 -14.53 18.59 10.01
CA VAL A 121 -15.52 17.59 9.59
C VAL A 121 -16.33 17.00 10.74
N PHE A 122 -15.74 16.84 11.93
CA PHE A 122 -16.46 16.28 13.07
C PHE A 122 -17.26 17.33 13.84
N LYS A 123 -16.90 18.61 13.69
CA LYS A 123 -17.67 19.74 14.22
C LYS A 123 -18.85 20.09 13.32
N ASN A 124 -18.65 20.03 12.00
CA ASN A 124 -19.65 20.42 10.99
C ASN A 124 -19.64 19.43 9.79
N PRO A 125 -20.08 18.18 9.97
CA PRO A 125 -20.03 17.15 8.92
C PRO A 125 -20.86 17.51 7.68
N GLN A 126 -21.93 18.27 7.88
CA GLN A 126 -22.84 18.69 6.82
C GLN A 126 -22.15 19.57 5.76
N ASN A 127 -21.08 20.28 6.13
CA ASN A 127 -20.31 21.10 5.19
C ASN A 127 -19.53 20.27 4.17
N PHE A 128 -19.29 18.98 4.47
CA PHE A 128 -18.49 18.09 3.62
C PHE A 128 -19.35 17.08 2.89
N TYR A 129 -20.30 16.42 3.59
CA TYR A 129 -21.16 15.39 3.00
C TYR A 129 -22.36 15.97 2.25
N LEU A 130 -22.82 17.17 2.63
CA LEU A 130 -23.95 17.85 1.99
C LEU A 130 -23.50 19.15 1.30
N TRP A 131 -22.25 19.19 0.83
CA TRP A 131 -21.60 20.39 0.28
C TRP A 131 -22.34 21.03 -0.91
N LYS A 132 -23.16 20.25 -1.64
CA LYS A 132 -24.00 20.72 -2.75
C LYS A 132 -25.29 21.43 -2.30
N LYS A 133 -25.66 21.36 -1.02
CA LYS A 133 -26.89 21.97 -0.47
C LYS A 133 -26.69 23.43 -0.08
N ASP A 134 -27.80 24.16 0.07
CA ASP A 134 -27.80 25.58 0.45
C ASP A 134 -27.19 25.79 1.86
N LYS A 135 -26.21 26.70 1.96
CA LYS A 135 -25.46 26.98 3.20
C LYS A 135 -26.34 27.47 4.35
N ASN A 136 -27.40 28.23 4.08
CA ASN A 136 -28.28 28.75 5.14
C ASN A 136 -29.07 27.62 5.81
N LEU A 137 -29.47 26.60 5.04
CA LEU A 137 -30.13 25.42 5.58
C LEU A 137 -29.16 24.55 6.41
N LEU A 138 -27.91 24.44 5.99
CA LEU A 138 -26.88 23.63 6.66
C LEU A 138 -26.44 24.22 8.01
N ASN A 139 -26.45 25.55 8.15
CA ASN A 139 -26.06 26.23 9.39
C ASN A 139 -27.02 25.96 10.56
N ASN A 140 -28.29 25.64 10.27
CA ASN A 140 -29.33 25.40 11.27
C ASN A 140 -29.56 23.90 11.57
N MET A 141 -28.67 23.01 11.12
CA MET A 141 -28.80 21.57 11.34
C MET A 141 -28.64 21.22 12.83
N LYS A 142 -29.56 20.41 13.36
CA LYS A 142 -29.53 19.99 14.78
C LYS A 142 -28.35 19.07 15.05
N GLU A 143 -27.81 19.11 16.27
CA GLU A 143 -26.66 18.28 16.67
C GLU A 143 -26.92 16.77 16.49
N LYS A 144 -28.15 16.30 16.77
CA LYS A 144 -28.54 14.91 16.54
C LYS A 144 -28.42 14.49 15.07
N ASP A 145 -28.73 15.39 14.14
CA ASP A 145 -28.63 15.12 12.71
C ASP A 145 -27.17 15.10 12.25
N LYS A 146 -26.32 15.95 12.84
CA LYS A 146 -24.87 15.91 12.63
C LYS A 146 -24.25 14.61 13.13
N GLU A 147 -24.66 14.14 14.31
CA GLU A 147 -24.21 12.87 14.87
C GLU A 147 -24.64 11.68 14.01
N ASN A 148 -25.87 11.69 13.51
CA ASN A 148 -26.35 10.69 12.55
C ASN A 148 -25.50 10.67 11.26
N LEU A 149 -25.16 11.85 10.71
CA LEU A 149 -24.25 11.94 9.56
C LEU A 149 -22.88 11.33 9.86
N LEU A 150 -22.31 11.57 11.04
CA LEU A 150 -21.03 10.97 11.42
C LEU A 150 -21.13 9.45 11.55
N MET A 151 -22.19 8.96 12.21
CA MET A 151 -22.43 7.52 12.39
C MET A 151 -22.62 6.79 11.06
N GLU A 152 -23.35 7.38 10.12
CA GLU A 152 -23.58 6.80 8.81
C GLU A 152 -22.28 6.70 7.99
N ASN A 153 -21.46 7.75 8.01
CA ASN A 153 -20.31 7.85 7.13
C ASN A 153 -19.01 7.26 7.70
N PHE A 154 -18.89 7.13 9.03
CA PHE A 154 -17.67 6.65 9.70
C PHE A 154 -17.81 5.35 10.51
N CYS A 155 -19.02 4.86 10.83
CA CYS A 155 -19.21 3.75 11.79
C CYS A 155 -19.85 2.47 11.20
N ARG A 156 -20.11 2.39 9.88
CA ARG A 156 -20.82 1.25 9.24
C ARG A 156 -19.92 0.17 8.61
N GLY A 157 -18.66 0.05 9.04
CA GLY A 157 -17.72 -0.94 8.50
C GLY A 157 -17.20 -0.66 7.08
N SER A 158 -17.67 0.41 6.43
CA SER A 158 -17.12 0.92 5.17
C SER A 158 -17.18 2.45 5.19
N ILE A 159 -16.03 3.10 4.94
CA ILE A 159 -15.91 4.56 4.93
C ILE A 159 -16.65 5.11 3.72
N ILE A 160 -17.61 5.99 3.94
CA ILE A 160 -18.27 6.71 2.86
C ILE A 160 -17.46 7.98 2.60
N VAL A 161 -16.92 8.09 1.39
CA VAL A 161 -16.17 9.29 0.96
C VAL A 161 -17.15 10.31 0.42
N PRO A 162 -17.01 11.62 0.73
CA PRO A 162 -17.84 12.65 0.12
C PRO A 162 -17.83 12.56 -1.42
N ASP A 163 -19.00 12.63 -2.05
CA ASP A 163 -19.12 12.73 -3.52
C ASP A 163 -18.71 14.14 -3.98
N LEU A 164 -17.43 14.42 -3.84
CA LEU A 164 -16.82 15.69 -4.19
C LEU A 164 -16.40 15.66 -5.66
N GLU A 165 -16.87 16.64 -6.42
CA GLU A 165 -16.54 16.83 -7.81
C GLU A 165 -16.53 18.34 -8.12
N GLY A 166 -15.71 18.77 -9.07
CA GLY A 166 -15.63 20.19 -9.40
C GLY A 166 -14.47 20.54 -10.30
N ALA A 167 -14.49 21.76 -10.82
CA ALA A 167 -13.38 22.27 -11.62
C ALA A 167 -12.23 22.71 -10.71
N LEU A 168 -11.02 22.22 -11.00
CA LEU A 168 -9.77 22.69 -10.38
C LEU A 168 -8.80 23.11 -11.49
N TYR A 169 -7.87 23.99 -11.16
CA TYR A 169 -6.75 24.31 -12.05
C TYR A 169 -5.59 23.36 -11.77
N LEU A 170 -5.17 22.65 -12.81
CA LEU A 170 -4.01 21.78 -12.81
C LEU A 170 -2.81 22.52 -13.42
N LYS A 171 -1.70 22.62 -12.70
CA LYS A 171 -0.46 23.14 -13.26
C LYS A 171 0.10 22.17 -14.30
N GLU A 172 0.60 22.67 -15.41
CA GLU A 172 1.30 21.84 -16.39
C GLU A 172 2.75 21.56 -15.97
N ASP A 173 3.23 20.37 -16.31
CA ASP A 173 4.59 19.92 -15.98
C ASP A 173 5.63 20.82 -16.66
N GLY A 174 6.62 21.26 -15.89
CA GLY A 174 7.70 22.14 -16.36
C GLY A 174 7.30 23.56 -16.74
N LYS A 175 6.01 23.93 -16.67
CA LYS A 175 5.50 25.25 -17.07
C LYS A 175 4.83 25.99 -15.91
N LYS A 176 4.80 27.33 -15.99
CA LYS A 176 3.99 28.19 -15.11
C LYS A 176 2.57 28.42 -15.65
N SER A 177 2.04 27.46 -16.40
CA SER A 177 0.70 27.49 -16.99
C SER A 177 -0.24 26.56 -16.23
N TRP A 178 -1.52 26.97 -16.15
CA TRP A 178 -2.55 26.28 -15.40
C TRP A 178 -3.75 25.99 -16.31
N LYS A 179 -4.26 24.77 -16.26
CA LYS A 179 -5.41 24.31 -17.07
C LYS A 179 -6.56 23.92 -16.17
N ARG A 180 -7.73 24.53 -16.41
CA ARG A 180 -8.96 24.16 -15.72
C ARG A 180 -9.43 22.79 -16.21
N ARG A 181 -9.62 21.85 -15.29
CA ARG A 181 -10.07 20.47 -15.54
C ARG A 181 -11.15 20.11 -14.52
N TYR A 182 -12.05 19.22 -14.89
CA TYR A 182 -13.09 18.72 -13.99
C TYR A 182 -12.59 17.46 -13.27
N PHE A 183 -12.58 17.49 -11.94
CA PHE A 183 -12.08 16.44 -11.07
C PHE A 183 -13.19 15.80 -10.26
N LEU A 184 -12.98 14.54 -9.88
CA LEU A 184 -13.86 13.75 -9.02
C LEU A 184 -13.02 13.05 -7.97
N LEU A 185 -13.49 13.10 -6.73
CA LEU A 185 -12.93 12.37 -5.61
C LEU A 185 -13.55 10.96 -5.53
N ARG A 186 -12.72 9.96 -5.28
CA ARG A 186 -13.11 8.59 -4.98
C ARG A 186 -12.28 8.08 -3.81
N ALA A 187 -12.69 6.95 -3.20
CA ALA A 187 -11.93 6.32 -2.12
C ALA A 187 -10.50 5.94 -2.53
N SER A 188 -10.29 5.54 -3.78
CA SER A 188 -8.97 5.16 -4.31
C SER A 188 -8.07 6.34 -4.67
N GLY A 189 -8.61 7.53 -4.90
CA GLY A 189 -7.85 8.64 -5.45
C GLY A 189 -8.67 9.74 -6.10
N ILE A 190 -7.97 10.61 -6.82
CA ILE A 190 -8.53 11.71 -7.60
C ILE A 190 -8.55 11.28 -9.07
N TYR A 191 -9.67 11.54 -9.73
CA TYR A 191 -9.89 11.28 -11.14
C TYR A 191 -10.24 12.58 -11.85
N TYR A 192 -10.00 12.67 -13.15
CA TYR A 192 -10.39 13.83 -13.94
C TYR A 192 -11.03 13.42 -15.26
N VAL A 193 -11.83 14.31 -15.82
CA VAL A 193 -12.47 14.14 -17.13
C VAL A 193 -11.51 14.62 -18.22
N PRO A 194 -11.02 13.74 -19.11
CA PRO A 194 -10.22 14.15 -20.25
C PRO A 194 -10.99 15.08 -21.19
N LYS A 195 -10.28 15.86 -22.01
CA LYS A 195 -10.93 16.80 -22.92
C LYS A 195 -11.77 16.02 -23.94
N GLY A 196 -13.04 16.38 -24.09
CA GLY A 196 -13.97 15.73 -25.03
C GLY A 196 -14.57 14.41 -24.54
N LYS A 197 -14.38 14.06 -23.27
CA LYS A 197 -14.95 12.86 -22.63
C LYS A 197 -16.07 13.21 -21.67
N THR A 198 -16.89 12.22 -21.32
CA THR A 198 -18.04 12.40 -20.42
C THR A 198 -17.69 12.11 -18.97
N LYS A 199 -18.61 12.39 -18.04
CA LYS A 199 -18.42 12.16 -16.59
C LYS A 199 -18.66 10.70 -16.17
N ILE A 200 -18.88 9.78 -17.11
CA ILE A 200 -19.14 8.36 -16.80
C ILE A 200 -17.84 7.65 -16.38
N SER A 201 -17.96 6.63 -15.53
CA SER A 201 -16.79 5.99 -14.91
C SER A 201 -15.77 5.41 -15.91
N SER A 202 -16.20 4.95 -17.09
CA SER A 202 -15.31 4.41 -18.13
C SER A 202 -14.48 5.47 -18.85
N ASP A 203 -14.89 6.74 -18.77
CA ASP A 203 -14.24 7.87 -19.44
C ASP A 203 -13.28 8.63 -18.51
N LEU A 204 -13.29 8.34 -17.21
CA LEU A 204 -12.46 9.00 -16.22
C LEU A 204 -11.00 8.53 -16.31
N ALA A 205 -10.07 9.48 -16.34
CA ALA A 205 -8.66 9.18 -16.18
C ALA A 205 -8.26 9.31 -14.70
N CYS A 206 -7.52 8.32 -14.19
CA CYS A 206 -6.94 8.41 -12.85
C CYS A 206 -5.87 9.51 -12.84
N PHE A 207 -6.06 10.55 -12.04
CA PHE A 207 -5.09 11.62 -11.86
C PHE A 207 -3.99 11.20 -10.88
N LEU A 208 -4.41 10.65 -9.74
CA LEU A 208 -3.53 10.24 -8.66
C LEU A 208 -4.28 9.28 -7.73
N GLN A 209 -3.61 8.20 -7.30
CA GLN A 209 -4.08 7.31 -6.24
C GLN A 209 -3.55 7.77 -4.88
N PHE A 210 -4.29 7.53 -3.80
CA PHE A 210 -3.92 8.03 -2.48
C PHE A 210 -2.80 7.25 -1.77
N ASP A 211 -2.33 6.15 -2.37
CA ASP A 211 -1.25 5.34 -1.85
C ASP A 211 0.04 6.17 -1.74
N ASN A 212 0.57 6.28 -0.51
CA ASN A 212 1.85 6.92 -0.20
C ASN A 212 1.98 8.40 -0.58
N VAL A 213 0.87 9.13 -0.71
CA VAL A 213 0.90 10.59 -0.92
C VAL A 213 0.31 11.34 0.25
N HIS A 214 0.84 12.52 0.56
CA HIS A 214 0.22 13.45 1.50
C HIS A 214 -0.21 14.71 0.79
N VAL A 215 -1.24 15.35 1.34
CA VAL A 215 -1.74 16.63 0.90
C VAL A 215 -1.05 17.74 1.71
N TYR A 216 -0.61 18.79 1.01
CA TYR A 216 0.03 19.96 1.61
C TYR A 216 -0.64 21.23 1.11
N HIS A 217 -0.80 22.21 1.99
CA HIS A 217 -1.16 23.56 1.60
C HIS A 217 0.07 24.26 1.02
N CYS A 218 -0.15 25.14 0.06
CA CYS A 218 0.90 25.91 -0.56
C CYS A 218 0.90 27.35 -0.04
N THR A 219 2.09 27.92 0.08
CA THR A 219 2.27 29.33 0.45
C THR A 219 2.85 30.07 -0.75
N ASP A 220 2.25 31.20 -1.12
CA ASP A 220 2.76 32.13 -2.15
C ASP A 220 2.88 31.58 -3.59
N TYR A 221 2.08 30.56 -3.95
CA TYR A 221 2.13 29.95 -5.30
C TYR A 221 1.59 30.85 -6.42
N LYS A 222 0.77 31.85 -6.07
CA LYS A 222 0.34 32.91 -6.98
C LYS A 222 1.55 33.68 -7.53
N ASN A 223 2.56 33.94 -6.70
CA ASN A 223 3.77 34.63 -7.14
C ASN A 223 4.80 33.66 -7.76
N LYS A 224 5.09 32.53 -7.09
CA LYS A 224 6.09 31.54 -7.54
C LYS A 224 5.75 30.90 -8.90
N TYR A 225 4.52 30.43 -9.05
CA TYR A 225 4.07 29.65 -10.22
C TYR A 225 2.96 30.31 -11.04
N LYS A 226 2.64 31.59 -10.79
CA LYS A 226 1.55 32.31 -11.47
C LYS A 226 0.21 31.55 -11.38
N ALA A 227 -0.06 30.97 -10.21
CA ALA A 227 -1.32 30.30 -9.95
C ALA A 227 -2.51 31.27 -10.09
N PRO A 228 -3.68 30.78 -10.57
CA PRO A 228 -4.86 31.62 -10.73
C PRO A 228 -5.33 32.30 -9.42
N THR A 229 -5.20 31.60 -8.30
CA THR A 229 -5.53 32.09 -6.96
C THR A 229 -4.42 31.73 -5.97
N GLU A 230 -4.53 32.21 -4.74
CA GLU A 230 -3.63 31.81 -3.64
C GLU A 230 -4.01 30.45 -3.02
N PHE A 231 -5.18 29.91 -3.35
CA PHE A 231 -5.73 28.69 -2.76
C PHE A 231 -5.20 27.44 -3.49
N CYS A 232 -3.92 27.17 -3.26
CA CYS A 232 -3.21 26.04 -3.86
C CYS A 232 -2.93 24.95 -2.83
N PHE A 233 -3.02 23.70 -3.28
CA PHE A 233 -2.54 22.54 -2.54
C PHE A 233 -1.79 21.60 -3.47
N ILE A 234 -0.85 20.83 -2.91
CA ILE A 234 -0.14 19.79 -3.65
C ILE A 234 -0.37 18.41 -3.05
N LEU A 235 -0.14 17.40 -3.88
CA LEU A 235 -0.04 16.00 -3.49
C LEU A 235 1.34 15.49 -3.87
N LYS A 236 2.07 14.94 -2.89
CA LYS A 236 3.41 14.36 -3.10
C LYS A 236 3.70 13.22 -2.13
N HIS A 237 4.65 12.38 -2.49
CA HIS A 237 5.23 11.40 -1.58
C HIS A 237 6.01 12.10 -0.44
N PRO A 238 5.95 11.62 0.82
CA PRO A 238 6.69 12.24 1.94
C PRO A 238 8.21 12.30 1.74
N GLN A 239 8.82 11.38 0.97
CA GLN A 239 10.27 11.45 0.68
C GLN A 239 10.65 12.54 -0.33
N ILE A 240 9.69 13.10 -1.08
CA ILE A 240 9.99 14.20 -2.01
C ILE A 240 10.07 15.48 -1.20
N GLN A 241 11.29 16.00 -1.02
CA GLN A 241 11.54 17.22 -0.24
C GLN A 241 11.92 18.43 -1.11
N LYS A 242 12.23 18.20 -2.40
CA LYS A 242 12.62 19.20 -3.39
C LYS A 242 11.68 19.19 -4.60
N GLU A 243 11.84 20.16 -5.51
CA GLU A 243 11.03 20.21 -6.73
C GLU A 243 11.16 18.90 -7.53
N SER A 244 10.02 18.38 -8.01
CA SER A 244 9.97 17.11 -8.72
C SER A 244 8.76 17.04 -9.65
N GLN A 245 8.93 16.35 -10.78
CA GLN A 245 7.84 16.04 -11.71
C GLN A 245 6.75 15.14 -11.12
N TYR A 246 7.02 14.49 -9.98
CA TYR A 246 6.04 13.63 -9.30
C TYR A 246 5.13 14.40 -8.33
N ILE A 247 5.37 15.69 -8.14
CA ILE A 247 4.47 16.56 -7.39
C ILE A 247 3.27 16.92 -8.27
N ARG A 248 2.07 16.78 -7.72
CA ARG A 248 0.82 17.18 -8.40
C ARG A 248 0.32 18.48 -7.78
N TYR A 249 0.18 19.51 -8.61
CA TYR A 249 -0.17 20.86 -8.20
C TYR A 249 -1.61 21.18 -8.60
N LEU A 250 -2.44 21.54 -7.62
CA LEU A 250 -3.83 21.92 -7.83
C LEU A 250 -4.11 23.29 -7.21
N CYS A 251 -5.00 24.04 -7.85
CA CYS A 251 -5.44 25.36 -7.40
C CYS A 251 -6.97 25.43 -7.48
N CYS A 252 -7.59 25.98 -6.43
CA CYS A 252 -9.02 26.16 -6.28
C CYS A 252 -9.44 27.60 -6.60
N ASP A 253 -10.73 27.83 -6.82
CA ASP A 253 -11.27 29.19 -7.01
C ASP A 253 -11.30 29.99 -5.68
N ASP A 254 -11.51 29.33 -4.54
CA ASP A 254 -11.59 29.96 -3.21
C ASP A 254 -11.09 29.05 -2.06
N GLU A 255 -10.92 29.64 -0.86
CA GLU A 255 -10.45 28.96 0.36
C GLU A 255 -11.38 27.82 0.78
N TRP A 256 -12.69 28.05 0.69
CA TRP A 256 -13.69 27.08 1.11
C TRP A 256 -13.60 25.81 0.26
N THR A 257 -13.44 25.96 -1.05
CA THR A 257 -13.25 24.87 -2.01
C THR A 257 -11.95 24.12 -1.71
N MET A 258 -10.86 24.83 -1.43
CA MET A 258 -9.59 24.18 -1.02
C MET A 258 -9.76 23.38 0.28
N ASN A 259 -10.40 23.95 1.30
CA ASN A 259 -10.63 23.26 2.57
C ASN A 259 -11.52 22.01 2.38
N LEU A 260 -12.55 22.11 1.54
CA LEU A 260 -13.43 21.00 1.18
C LEU A 260 -12.64 19.87 0.50
N TRP A 261 -11.79 20.18 -0.48
CA TRP A 261 -10.94 19.19 -1.15
C TRP A 261 -9.90 18.56 -0.23
N VAL A 262 -9.12 19.37 0.49
CA VAL A 262 -8.08 18.87 1.40
C VAL A 262 -8.69 17.99 2.49
N THR A 263 -9.80 18.40 3.12
CA THR A 263 -10.46 17.61 4.16
C THR A 263 -11.09 16.34 3.58
N SER A 264 -11.71 16.40 2.41
CA SER A 264 -12.30 15.21 1.79
C SER A 264 -11.23 14.19 1.35
N ILE A 265 -10.05 14.65 0.93
CA ILE A 265 -8.88 13.80 0.70
C ILE A 265 -8.44 13.12 2.01
N ARG A 266 -8.40 13.86 3.13
CA ARG A 266 -8.08 13.28 4.45
C ARG A 266 -9.11 12.22 4.86
N ILE A 267 -10.39 12.46 4.63
CA ILE A 267 -11.47 11.47 4.88
C ILE A 267 -11.24 10.22 4.02
N ALA A 268 -10.98 10.37 2.72
CA ALA A 268 -10.72 9.24 1.83
C ALA A 268 -9.49 8.43 2.25
N LYS A 269 -8.44 9.10 2.75
CA LYS A 269 -7.19 8.45 3.17
C LYS A 269 -7.29 7.73 4.51
N TYR A 270 -7.93 8.35 5.50
CA TYR A 270 -7.81 7.93 6.90
C TYR A 270 -9.13 7.51 7.52
N GLY A 271 -10.26 7.93 6.95
CA GLY A 271 -11.62 7.53 7.33
C GLY A 271 -11.85 7.35 8.82
N GLU A 272 -12.11 6.12 9.24
CA GLU A 272 -12.40 5.77 10.64
C GLU A 272 -11.27 6.17 11.60
N THR A 273 -10.01 5.95 11.25
CA THR A 273 -8.87 6.33 12.10
C THR A 273 -8.86 7.84 12.39
N LEU A 274 -9.27 8.68 11.43
CA LEU A 274 -9.39 10.11 11.64
C LEU A 274 -10.50 10.46 12.66
N HIS A 275 -11.60 9.71 12.66
CA HIS A 275 -12.68 9.85 13.63
C HIS A 275 -12.28 9.34 15.01
N GLU A 276 -11.54 8.23 15.09
CA GLU A 276 -10.97 7.72 16.34
C GLU A 276 -10.01 8.71 16.98
N ASN A 277 -9.17 9.35 16.17
CA ASN A 277 -8.28 10.42 16.62
C ASN A 277 -9.06 11.58 17.26
N TYR A 278 -10.13 12.03 16.61
CA TYR A 278 -11.01 13.06 17.17
C TYR A 278 -11.63 12.63 18.51
N LYS A 279 -12.21 11.42 18.58
CA LYS A 279 -12.78 10.87 19.82
C LYS A 279 -11.74 10.77 20.93
N ALA A 280 -10.52 10.35 20.61
CA ALA A 280 -9.42 10.27 21.57
C ALA A 280 -9.01 11.65 22.09
N ALA A 281 -8.86 12.64 21.21
CA ALA A 281 -8.55 14.02 21.57
C ALA A 281 -9.64 14.64 22.46
N THR A 282 -10.91 14.47 22.10
CA THR A 282 -12.05 14.99 22.88
C THR A 282 -12.13 14.38 24.29
N ARG A 283 -11.91 13.06 24.41
CA ARG A 283 -11.87 12.38 25.73
C ARG A 283 -10.77 12.94 26.64
N LYS A 284 -9.57 13.18 26.10
CA LYS A 284 -8.44 13.73 26.87
C LYS A 284 -8.66 15.20 27.26
N ALA A 285 -9.17 16.01 26.33
CA ALA A 285 -9.50 17.42 26.60
C ALA A 285 -10.54 17.55 27.74
N TYR A 286 -11.59 16.73 27.70
CA TYR A 286 -12.61 16.70 28.75
C TYR A 286 -12.05 16.23 30.11
N GLY A 287 -11.24 15.17 30.11
CA GLY A 287 -10.65 14.62 31.35
C GLY A 287 -9.75 15.62 32.10
N LYS A 288 -8.95 16.43 31.38
CA LYS A 288 -8.13 17.49 32.00
C LYS A 288 -8.94 18.71 32.44
N SER A 289 -9.99 19.10 31.70
CA SER A 289 -10.89 20.18 32.12
C SER A 289 -11.60 19.86 33.45
N VAL A 290 -12.05 18.61 33.65
CA VAL A 290 -12.66 18.16 34.91
C VAL A 290 -11.65 18.13 36.08
N TRP A 291 -10.38 17.78 35.81
CA TRP A 291 -9.32 17.81 36.84
C TRP A 291 -8.92 19.24 37.23
N MET A 292 -8.80 20.14 36.25
CA MET A 292 -8.50 21.57 36.50
C MET A 292 -9.62 22.25 37.28
N ASN A 293 -10.89 21.91 37.00
CA ASN A 293 -12.03 22.42 37.78
C ASN A 293 -12.13 21.84 39.20
N ARG A 294 -11.50 20.70 39.49
CA ARG A 294 -11.41 20.14 40.87
C ARG A 294 -10.28 20.73 41.70
N THR A 295 -9.27 21.33 41.08
CA THR A 295 -8.11 21.92 41.77
C THR A 295 -8.30 23.39 42.14
N VAL A 296 -9.41 24.02 41.71
CA VAL A 296 -9.85 25.33 42.16
C VAL A 296 -11.14 25.19 42.98
N SER A 297 -11.00 24.79 44.23
CA SER A 297 -12.02 25.06 45.26
C SER A 297 -11.48 26.17 46.17
N PRO A 298 -12.21 27.27 46.39
CA PRO A 298 -11.74 28.32 47.28
C PRO A 298 -11.69 27.81 48.72
N ALA A 299 -10.62 28.15 49.42
CA ALA A 299 -10.42 27.86 50.82
C ALA A 299 -11.61 28.36 51.66
N SER A 300 -12.00 27.53 52.62
CA SER A 300 -13.01 27.77 53.65
C SER A 300 -12.88 29.14 54.33
N ALA A 301 -13.92 29.96 54.23
CA ALA A 301 -14.12 31.11 55.11
C ALA A 301 -14.92 30.69 56.37
N PRO A 302 -14.65 31.26 57.55
CA PRO A 302 -15.32 30.90 58.79
C PRO A 302 -16.72 31.52 58.91
N SER A 303 -17.61 30.82 59.62
CA SER A 303 -19.04 31.13 59.80
C SER A 303 -19.31 32.49 60.51
N PRO A 304 -20.43 33.18 60.18
CA PRO A 304 -20.81 34.43 60.83
C PRO A 304 -21.76 34.22 62.03
N ALA A 305 -21.71 35.15 62.99
CA ALA A 305 -22.63 35.26 64.14
C ALA A 305 -23.98 35.94 63.74
N PRO A 306 -25.05 35.81 64.55
CA PRO A 306 -26.44 35.98 64.07
C PRO A 306 -27.05 37.38 64.30
N SER A 307 -27.88 37.80 63.32
CA SER A 307 -29.18 38.53 63.38
C SER A 307 -29.33 39.83 64.23
N PRO A 308 -30.20 40.83 63.86
CA PRO A 308 -31.57 40.60 63.39
C PRO A 308 -32.15 41.55 62.31
N ALA A 309 -33.32 41.11 61.81
CA ALA A 309 -34.36 41.80 61.03
C ALA A 309 -34.90 43.07 61.76
N PRO A 310 -35.73 43.99 61.19
CA PRO A 310 -36.80 43.72 60.21
C PRO A 310 -37.06 44.79 59.10
N SER A 311 -37.99 44.43 58.22
CA SER A 311 -38.73 45.16 57.17
C SER A 311 -39.42 46.47 57.66
N PRO A 312 -40.29 47.21 56.91
CA PRO A 312 -40.66 47.21 55.47
C PRO A 312 -40.94 48.65 54.88
N VAL A 313 -41.50 48.71 53.66
CA VAL A 313 -42.45 49.74 53.12
C VAL A 313 -41.96 50.93 52.26
N SER A 314 -42.59 50.97 51.06
CA SER A 314 -42.81 51.93 49.98
C SER A 314 -42.63 53.46 50.12
N THR A 315 -42.37 54.12 48.98
CA THR A 315 -43.13 55.23 48.30
C THR A 315 -42.19 56.01 47.35
N ALA A 316 -42.46 56.07 46.04
CA ALA A 316 -43.21 57.08 45.27
C ALA A 316 -42.37 58.26 44.69
N ASN A 317 -42.40 58.35 43.36
CA ASN A 317 -42.41 59.52 42.44
C ASN A 317 -41.50 60.76 42.66
N GLY A 318 -40.89 61.21 41.55
CA GLY A 318 -40.50 62.62 41.35
C GLY A 318 -39.49 62.87 40.23
N ALA A 319 -39.91 63.60 39.19
CA ALA A 319 -39.22 63.87 37.92
C ALA A 319 -38.12 64.97 37.96
N ASN A 320 -37.24 64.99 36.95
CA ASN A 320 -37.01 66.15 36.04
C ASN A 320 -35.90 65.88 34.98
N GLY A 321 -36.14 66.31 33.73
CA GLY A 321 -35.16 66.37 32.62
C GLY A 321 -34.30 67.65 32.65
N PRO A 322 -33.66 68.13 31.55
CA PRO A 322 -33.79 67.77 30.12
C PRO A 322 -32.45 67.47 29.38
N GLY A 323 -32.53 67.07 28.09
CA GLY A 323 -31.39 66.86 27.17
C GLY A 323 -31.29 67.90 26.03
N PRO A 324 -30.53 67.61 24.96
CA PRO A 324 -30.87 68.08 23.60
C PRO A 324 -30.85 66.99 22.49
N GLN A 325 -31.58 67.27 21.39
CA GLN A 325 -31.98 66.43 20.24
C GLN A 325 -31.07 66.60 18.97
N VAL A 326 -30.79 65.56 18.15
CA VAL A 326 -31.36 65.10 16.81
C VAL A 326 -31.12 66.06 15.60
N PRO A 327 -30.80 65.62 14.34
CA PRO A 327 -31.82 65.24 13.33
C PRO A 327 -31.49 64.10 12.30
N LEU A 328 -32.55 63.68 11.57
CA LEU A 328 -32.76 62.54 10.66
C LEU A 328 -32.58 62.81 9.13
N LYS A 329 -32.55 61.72 8.34
CA LYS A 329 -32.58 61.45 6.85
C LYS A 329 -33.20 62.47 5.86
N PRO A 330 -32.86 62.38 4.53
CA PRO A 330 -33.85 61.95 3.51
C PRO A 330 -33.36 61.19 2.22
N LYS A 331 -34.17 60.20 1.74
CA LYS A 331 -34.84 59.89 0.41
C LYS A 331 -34.20 60.12 -1.03
N PRO A 332 -34.78 59.59 -2.18
CA PRO A 332 -34.08 58.76 -3.20
C PRO A 332 -34.28 59.07 -4.75
N VAL A 333 -33.74 58.17 -5.62
CA VAL A 333 -33.98 57.79 -7.08
C VAL A 333 -33.47 58.69 -8.25
N PRO A 334 -33.17 58.17 -9.49
CA PRO A 334 -34.17 57.63 -10.47
C PRO A 334 -33.79 56.35 -11.27
N LYS A 335 -34.81 55.73 -11.90
CA LYS A 335 -34.78 54.63 -12.89
C LYS A 335 -35.12 55.14 -14.31
N ALA A 336 -34.66 54.46 -15.37
CA ALA A 336 -35.30 54.30 -16.69
C ALA A 336 -34.53 53.21 -17.49
N LYS A 337 -35.02 52.39 -18.44
CA LYS A 337 -36.32 51.83 -18.91
C LYS A 337 -35.94 50.58 -19.78
N PRO A 338 -36.89 49.69 -20.17
CA PRO A 338 -36.63 48.33 -20.67
C PRO A 338 -36.56 48.22 -22.21
N PHE A 339 -36.02 47.11 -22.73
CA PHE A 339 -36.17 46.68 -24.13
C PHE A 339 -36.58 45.20 -24.23
N THR A 340 -37.49 44.92 -25.16
CA THR A 340 -38.19 43.65 -25.45
C THR A 340 -37.60 42.86 -26.63
N LEU A 341 -37.97 41.57 -26.69
CA LEU A 341 -37.50 40.40 -27.48
C LEU A 341 -37.65 40.45 -29.03
N PRO A 342 -37.05 39.45 -29.73
CA PRO A 342 -37.78 38.64 -30.72
C PRO A 342 -37.75 37.11 -30.45
N PRO A 343 -38.63 36.32 -31.12
CA PRO A 343 -39.04 34.95 -30.77
C PRO A 343 -38.24 33.84 -31.51
N PRO A 344 -38.52 32.53 -31.29
CA PRO A 344 -37.73 31.42 -31.82
C PRO A 344 -38.23 30.95 -33.20
N PRO A 345 -37.43 30.21 -33.99
CA PRO A 345 -37.96 29.28 -34.99
C PRO A 345 -38.02 27.85 -34.44
N ALA A 346 -39.14 27.20 -34.73
CA ALA A 346 -39.50 25.85 -34.35
C ALA A 346 -39.02 24.79 -35.36
N THR A 347 -38.77 23.60 -34.79
CA THR A 347 -38.98 22.22 -35.29
C THR A 347 -38.88 21.90 -36.77
N ASP A 348 -38.14 20.83 -37.08
CA ASP A 348 -38.75 19.77 -37.88
C ASP A 348 -38.31 18.36 -37.47
N SER A 349 -39.29 17.46 -37.58
CA SER A 349 -39.34 16.08 -37.09
C SER A 349 -39.18 15.13 -38.27
N ALA A 350 -38.38 14.06 -38.13
CA ALA A 350 -38.57 12.82 -38.90
C ALA A 350 -37.75 11.64 -38.32
N VAL A 351 -38.45 10.77 -37.60
CA VAL A 351 -38.51 9.31 -37.74
C VAL A 351 -37.49 8.64 -38.69
N ILE A 352 -36.79 7.60 -38.21
CA ILE A 352 -36.71 6.26 -38.85
C ILE A 352 -36.25 5.20 -37.84
N THR A 353 -36.96 4.09 -37.94
CA THR A 353 -37.02 2.84 -37.20
C THR A 353 -35.84 1.88 -37.46
N ALA A 354 -35.62 0.96 -36.52
CA ALA A 354 -35.14 -0.43 -36.68
C ALA A 354 -33.68 -0.70 -37.12
N ALA A 355 -32.96 -1.54 -36.36
CA ALA A 355 -32.87 -2.98 -36.67
C ALA A 355 -31.99 -3.75 -35.66
N ARG A 356 -32.55 -4.85 -35.16
CA ARG A 356 -31.87 -6.05 -34.64
C ARG A 356 -31.09 -6.78 -35.74
N ARG A 357 -30.00 -7.47 -35.37
CA ARG A 357 -29.60 -8.86 -35.72
C ARG A 357 -28.13 -9.06 -35.33
N GLU A 358 -27.78 -10.02 -34.46
CA GLU A 358 -27.58 -11.47 -34.68
C GLU A 358 -26.42 -11.84 -35.60
N GLY A 359 -25.63 -12.84 -35.17
CA GLY A 359 -24.65 -13.60 -35.98
C GLY A 359 -23.24 -13.55 -35.39
N ALA A 360 -22.82 -14.42 -34.46
CA ALA A 360 -22.50 -15.85 -34.61
C ALA A 360 -21.24 -16.16 -35.46
N ILE A 361 -20.17 -16.53 -34.75
CA ILE A 361 -19.33 -17.75 -34.89
C ILE A 361 -18.98 -18.25 -36.31
N ALA A 362 -17.67 -18.22 -36.62
CA ALA A 362 -16.88 -19.30 -37.26
C ALA A 362 -15.40 -18.88 -37.19
N GLY A 363 -14.45 -19.64 -36.64
CA GLY A 363 -14.15 -21.03 -36.94
C GLY A 363 -13.14 -21.09 -38.09
N TRP A 364 -11.83 -21.00 -37.79
CA TRP A 364 -10.78 -21.17 -38.81
C TRP A 364 -9.88 -22.37 -38.50
N ARG A 365 -9.79 -23.22 -39.52
CA ARG A 365 -9.13 -24.52 -39.60
C ARG A 365 -7.73 -24.33 -40.18
N ILE A 366 -6.81 -25.14 -39.67
CA ILE A 366 -5.39 -25.25 -40.04
C ILE A 366 -5.22 -25.76 -41.48
N ARG A 367 -4.24 -25.21 -42.21
CA ARG A 367 -3.49 -25.93 -43.26
C ARG A 367 -2.01 -25.59 -43.15
N GLY A 368 -1.19 -26.63 -43.00
CA GLY A 368 0.27 -26.55 -43.05
C GLY A 368 0.80 -26.57 -44.48
N ILE A 369 2.07 -26.19 -44.62
CA ILE A 369 2.89 -26.43 -45.81
C ILE A 369 4.30 -26.87 -45.35
N VAL A 370 4.84 -27.79 -46.15
CA VAL A 370 6.00 -28.65 -45.97
C VAL A 370 7.28 -27.99 -46.50
N GLY A 371 8.37 -28.16 -45.75
CA GLY A 371 9.67 -28.62 -46.25
C GLY A 371 10.64 -27.63 -46.90
N THR A 372 11.90 -27.64 -46.45
CA THR A 372 13.04 -28.18 -47.24
C THR A 372 14.34 -28.20 -46.40
N LYS A 373 15.16 -29.21 -46.69
CA LYS A 373 16.49 -29.54 -46.13
C LYS A 373 17.56 -28.58 -46.63
N VAL A 374 18.64 -28.36 -45.86
CA VAL A 374 20.06 -28.55 -46.28
C VAL A 374 20.91 -28.89 -45.05
N ALA A 375 21.83 -29.83 -45.23
CA ALA A 375 22.77 -30.37 -44.26
C ALA A 375 24.12 -29.60 -44.26
N SER A 376 24.85 -29.66 -43.15
CA SER A 376 26.32 -29.75 -43.16
C SER A 376 26.84 -30.15 -41.78
N ALA A 377 27.66 -31.20 -41.76
CA ALA A 377 28.37 -31.72 -40.61
C ALA A 377 29.71 -30.99 -40.42
N ASN A 378 30.18 -30.86 -39.17
CA ASN A 378 31.54 -31.27 -38.84
C ASN A 378 31.73 -31.47 -37.33
N ARG A 379 32.51 -32.52 -37.02
CA ARG A 379 32.85 -33.07 -35.72
C ARG A 379 34.13 -32.41 -35.13
N PRO A 380 34.50 -32.72 -33.86
CA PRO A 380 35.16 -31.80 -32.94
C PRO A 380 36.68 -31.97 -32.87
N LEU A 381 37.36 -31.00 -32.25
CA LEU A 381 38.71 -31.15 -31.75
C LEU A 381 38.76 -30.85 -30.25
N SER A 382 39.20 -31.87 -29.51
CA SER A 382 39.55 -31.87 -28.10
C SER A 382 40.93 -31.25 -27.93
N LEU A 383 41.10 -30.37 -26.93
CA LEU A 383 42.40 -30.06 -26.34
C LEU A 383 42.26 -30.05 -24.82
N HIS A 384 43.00 -30.99 -24.21
CA HIS A 384 43.30 -31.08 -22.79
C HIS A 384 44.48 -30.17 -22.43
N VAL A 385 44.79 -30.11 -21.12
CA VAL A 385 45.94 -29.46 -20.43
C VAL A 385 45.61 -28.04 -19.95
N GLY A 386 45.80 -27.64 -18.70
CA GLY A 386 46.38 -28.31 -17.54
C GLY A 386 46.24 -27.40 -16.30
N ARG A 387 46.26 -28.02 -15.12
CA ARG A 387 46.31 -27.33 -13.82
C ARG A 387 47.61 -26.53 -13.71
N ILE A 388 47.52 -25.26 -13.31
CA ILE A 388 48.63 -24.54 -12.69
C ILE A 388 48.13 -23.88 -11.41
N SER A 389 48.69 -24.35 -10.31
CA SER A 389 48.75 -23.68 -9.02
C SER A 389 49.69 -22.49 -9.12
N SER A 390 49.28 -21.31 -8.68
CA SER A 390 50.23 -20.32 -8.16
C SER A 390 49.55 -19.40 -7.14
N SER A 391 50.01 -19.55 -5.91
CA SER A 391 49.99 -18.55 -4.87
C SER A 391 50.96 -17.42 -5.22
N LEU A 392 50.52 -16.17 -5.23
CA LEU A 392 51.34 -15.07 -4.70
C LEU A 392 50.48 -13.84 -4.40
N CYS A 393 50.62 -13.41 -3.16
CA CYS A 393 50.02 -12.26 -2.52
C CYS A 393 50.65 -10.96 -3.06
N SER A 394 49.84 -9.92 -3.28
CA SER A 394 50.30 -8.54 -3.12
C SER A 394 49.14 -7.63 -2.72
N ARG A 395 49.34 -7.06 -1.52
CA ARG A 395 48.58 -6.08 -0.77
C ARG A 395 47.93 -4.97 -1.60
N CYS A 396 46.61 -4.84 -1.49
CA CYS A 396 45.93 -3.55 -1.51
C CYS A 396 45.07 -3.45 -0.24
N ASN A 397 45.45 -2.54 0.65
CA ASN A 397 44.72 -2.18 1.87
C ASN A 397 43.40 -1.51 1.48
N PHE A 398 42.27 -2.18 1.68
CA PHE A 398 40.97 -1.51 1.80
C PHE A 398 40.47 -1.68 3.24
N ARG A 399 40.38 -0.57 3.96
CA ARG A 399 39.79 -0.51 5.29
C ARG A 399 38.32 -0.89 5.18
N SER A 400 37.96 -2.09 5.63
CA SER A 400 36.58 -2.49 5.87
C SER A 400 36.01 -1.66 7.02
N LEU A 401 35.11 -0.73 6.70
CA LEU A 401 34.14 -0.21 7.66
C LEU A 401 32.98 -1.21 7.71
N ASN A 402 33.03 -2.10 8.70
CA ASN A 402 31.92 -2.97 9.05
C ASN A 402 30.71 -2.12 9.45
N THR A 403 29.83 -1.85 8.49
CA THR A 403 28.50 -1.32 8.75
C THR A 403 27.60 -2.52 9.10
N THR A 404 27.33 -2.71 10.38
CA THR A 404 26.33 -3.65 10.88
C THR A 404 24.96 -3.31 10.29
N GLN A 405 24.45 -4.17 9.39
CA GLN A 405 23.09 -4.13 8.89
C GLN A 405 22.10 -4.39 10.05
N ASN A 406 21.37 -3.36 10.46
CA ASN A 406 20.27 -3.48 11.42
C ASN A 406 19.04 -4.05 10.71
N VAL A 407 18.78 -5.34 10.94
CA VAL A 407 17.53 -6.03 10.64
C VAL A 407 16.43 -5.47 11.56
N TYR A 408 15.45 -4.76 10.99
CA TYR A 408 14.28 -4.26 11.72
C TYR A 408 13.40 -5.44 12.15
N CYS A 409 13.48 -5.80 13.43
CA CYS A 409 12.63 -6.81 14.06
C CYS A 409 11.36 -6.15 14.60
N CYS A 410 10.21 -6.38 13.95
CA CYS A 410 8.91 -5.94 14.44
C CYS A 410 8.53 -6.72 15.72
N LYS A 411 8.15 -6.01 16.79
CA LYS A 411 7.83 -6.61 18.10
C LYS A 411 6.38 -7.07 18.19
N LYS A 412 6.23 -8.35 18.54
CA LYS A 412 5.06 -9.12 18.98
C LYS A 412 4.02 -8.32 19.80
N LEU A 413 2.76 -8.34 19.34
CA LEU A 413 1.58 -8.29 20.21
C LEU A 413 1.33 -9.72 20.71
N HIS A 414 1.32 -9.91 22.02
CA HIS A 414 1.11 -11.20 22.67
C HIS A 414 -0.32 -11.70 22.44
N SER A 415 -0.47 -12.83 21.73
CA SER A 415 -1.29 -13.91 22.26
C SER A 415 -0.33 -14.98 22.78
N ASP A 416 -0.67 -15.67 23.87
CA ASP A 416 0.15 -16.69 24.53
C ASP A 416 0.39 -17.96 23.70
N ALA A 417 0.21 -17.89 22.38
CA ALA A 417 0.61 -18.95 21.47
C ALA A 417 2.14 -18.94 21.31
N LYS A 418 2.82 -19.99 21.79
CA LYS A 418 4.21 -20.30 21.39
C LYS A 418 4.31 -20.14 19.87
N VAL A 419 5.21 -19.28 19.40
CA VAL A 419 5.46 -19.06 17.96
C VAL A 419 5.90 -20.40 17.37
N LYS A 420 4.99 -21.07 16.66
CA LYS A 420 5.28 -22.31 15.95
C LYS A 420 5.94 -21.95 14.62
N ASP A 421 7.00 -22.67 14.30
CA ASP A 421 7.67 -22.57 13.02
C ASP A 421 6.68 -22.88 11.86
N PRO A 422 6.58 -22.03 10.81
CA PRO A 422 5.63 -22.24 9.72
C PRO A 422 5.74 -23.60 9.04
N PHE A 423 6.97 -24.12 8.88
CA PHE A 423 7.21 -25.42 8.27
C PHE A 423 6.62 -26.52 9.14
N THR A 424 6.92 -26.49 10.44
CA THR A 424 6.38 -27.44 11.42
C THR A 424 4.85 -27.43 11.44
N LEU A 425 4.23 -26.24 11.34
CA LEU A 425 2.78 -26.11 11.40
C LEU A 425 2.10 -26.69 10.17
N ALA A 426 2.66 -26.49 8.98
CA ALA A 426 2.13 -27.02 7.72
C ALA A 426 2.59 -28.46 7.43
N GLN A 427 3.56 -29.00 8.18
CA GLN A 427 4.23 -30.27 7.87
C GLN A 427 3.26 -31.43 7.68
N LYS A 428 2.26 -31.58 8.56
CA LYS A 428 1.28 -32.69 8.46
C LYS A 428 0.55 -32.69 7.11
N ASP A 429 0.26 -31.49 6.61
CA ASP A 429 -0.54 -31.27 5.41
C ASP A 429 0.36 -31.25 4.16
N LEU A 430 1.65 -30.95 4.29
CA LEU A 430 2.60 -31.01 3.17
C LEU A 430 3.23 -32.39 3.00
N ASN A 431 3.17 -33.23 4.04
CA ASN A 431 3.60 -34.63 3.95
C ASN A 431 2.83 -35.34 2.82
N ASN A 432 3.58 -36.10 2.03
CA ASN A 432 3.09 -36.86 0.87
C ASN A 432 2.44 -36.01 -0.24
N LEU A 433 2.47 -34.67 -0.18
CA LEU A 433 1.86 -33.81 -1.20
C LEU A 433 2.34 -34.17 -2.61
N TYR A 434 3.64 -34.37 -2.79
CA TYR A 434 4.23 -34.73 -4.07
C TYR A 434 3.85 -36.14 -4.52
N ASP A 435 3.68 -37.08 -3.59
CA ASP A 435 3.25 -38.45 -3.95
C ASP A 435 1.76 -38.48 -4.30
N ASP A 436 0.95 -37.65 -3.67
CA ASP A 436 -0.46 -37.47 -4.03
C ASP A 436 -0.59 -36.78 -5.40
N ILE A 437 0.24 -35.77 -5.71
CA ILE A 437 0.31 -35.18 -7.05
C ILE A 437 0.67 -36.23 -8.10
N LYS A 438 1.62 -37.13 -7.82
CA LYS A 438 1.95 -38.24 -8.74
C LYS A 438 0.76 -39.17 -8.97
N LYS A 439 -0.06 -39.44 -7.94
CA LYS A 439 -1.29 -40.24 -8.09
C LYS A 439 -2.34 -39.54 -8.95
N GLU A 440 -2.48 -38.22 -8.82
CA GLU A 440 -3.39 -37.42 -9.66
C GLU A 440 -3.02 -37.47 -11.15
N MET A 441 -1.75 -37.68 -11.46
CA MET A 441 -1.21 -37.79 -12.81
C MET A 441 -1.12 -39.24 -13.33
N PHE A 442 -1.96 -40.16 -12.84
CA PHE A 442 -1.90 -41.57 -13.23
C PHE A 442 -1.90 -41.75 -14.76
N VAL A 443 -0.79 -42.25 -15.31
CA VAL A 443 -0.64 -42.54 -16.74
C VAL A 443 -0.46 -44.03 -16.98
N SER A 444 -1.22 -44.60 -17.93
CA SER A 444 -1.00 -45.94 -18.47
C SER A 444 0.29 -46.08 -19.30
N LYS A 445 0.80 -44.98 -19.88
CA LYS A 445 2.01 -44.96 -20.71
C LYS A 445 3.25 -44.62 -19.89
N SER A 446 4.20 -45.57 -19.80
CA SER A 446 5.43 -45.45 -19.01
C SER A 446 6.31 -44.24 -19.36
N GLU A 447 6.36 -43.89 -20.64
CA GLU A 447 7.14 -42.74 -21.14
C GLU A 447 6.66 -41.40 -20.56
N LEU A 448 5.34 -41.17 -20.53
CA LEU A 448 4.77 -39.94 -19.99
C LEU A 448 4.90 -39.88 -18.46
N LYS A 449 4.78 -41.03 -17.79
CA LYS A 449 5.01 -41.14 -16.35
C LYS A 449 6.41 -40.64 -15.95
N SER A 450 7.45 -41.07 -16.68
CA SER A 450 8.83 -40.65 -16.41
C SER A 450 9.07 -39.14 -16.60
N LEU A 451 8.37 -38.52 -17.56
CA LEU A 451 8.44 -37.09 -17.82
C LEU A 451 7.77 -36.27 -16.71
N CYS A 452 6.57 -36.69 -16.28
CA CYS A 452 5.80 -35.97 -15.28
C CYS A 452 6.40 -36.10 -13.89
N GLU A 453 6.97 -37.27 -13.52
CA GLU A 453 7.60 -37.49 -12.21
C GLU A 453 8.92 -36.71 -12.02
N TYR A 454 9.55 -36.27 -13.11
CA TYR A 454 10.89 -35.66 -13.11
C TYR A 454 11.03 -34.45 -12.17
N TYR A 455 9.99 -33.61 -12.10
CA TYR A 455 9.96 -32.39 -11.29
C TYR A 455 9.28 -32.55 -9.92
N PHE A 456 8.63 -33.68 -9.63
CA PHE A 456 7.95 -33.96 -8.35
C PHE A 456 8.75 -34.90 -7.44
N ASP A 457 10.08 -34.78 -7.44
CA ASP A 457 10.96 -35.61 -6.62
C ASP A 457 11.08 -35.17 -5.14
N GLY A 458 10.29 -34.17 -4.74
CA GLY A 458 10.23 -33.67 -3.37
C GLY A 458 11.41 -32.79 -2.93
N LYS A 459 12.34 -32.44 -3.83
CA LYS A 459 13.52 -31.63 -3.48
C LYS A 459 13.27 -30.11 -3.44
N GLY A 460 12.02 -29.67 -3.64
CA GLY A 460 11.65 -28.25 -3.57
C GLY A 460 11.39 -27.77 -2.14
N LYS A 461 11.60 -26.46 -1.88
CA LYS A 461 11.27 -25.82 -0.58
C LYS A 461 9.75 -25.72 -0.30
N ALA A 462 8.89 -26.18 -1.23
CA ALA A 462 7.42 -26.23 -1.15
C ALA A 462 6.73 -24.95 -0.61
N LEU A 463 7.32 -23.77 -0.85
CA LEU A 463 6.86 -22.51 -0.26
C LEU A 463 5.43 -22.13 -0.67
N ARG A 464 5.05 -22.36 -1.93
CA ARG A 464 3.72 -21.99 -2.44
C ARG A 464 2.61 -22.87 -1.82
N PRO A 465 2.71 -24.22 -1.86
CA PRO A 465 1.78 -25.08 -1.14
C PRO A 465 1.66 -24.72 0.35
N MET A 466 2.77 -24.38 0.99
CA MET A 466 2.79 -24.00 2.40
C MET A 466 1.97 -22.74 2.68
N ILE A 467 2.14 -21.70 1.86
CA ILE A 467 1.34 -20.47 1.97
C ILE A 467 -0.15 -20.78 1.81
N VAL A 468 -0.51 -21.60 0.82
CA VAL A 468 -1.90 -21.96 0.53
C VAL A 468 -2.53 -22.77 1.67
N VAL A 469 -1.79 -23.76 2.19
CA VAL A 469 -2.22 -24.59 3.33
C VAL A 469 -2.39 -23.75 4.59
N LEU A 470 -1.43 -22.89 4.93
CA LEU A 470 -1.52 -22.04 6.12
C LEU A 470 -2.66 -21.02 6.00
N MET A 471 -2.89 -20.47 4.80
CA MET A 471 -4.05 -19.60 4.54
C MET A 471 -5.36 -20.35 4.75
N ALA A 472 -5.50 -21.55 4.17
CA ALA A 472 -6.70 -22.38 4.34
C ALA A 472 -7.01 -22.62 5.81
N ARG A 473 -6.01 -23.03 6.60
CA ARG A 473 -6.19 -23.28 8.04
C ARG A 473 -6.51 -22.01 8.82
N ALA A 474 -5.86 -20.88 8.49
CA ALA A 474 -6.19 -19.58 9.09
C ALA A 474 -7.64 -19.16 8.79
N CYS A 475 -8.12 -19.34 7.55
CA CYS A 475 -9.51 -19.10 7.17
C CYS A 475 -10.48 -20.04 7.91
N ASN A 476 -10.13 -21.32 8.08
CA ASN A 476 -10.96 -22.28 8.82
C ASN A 476 -11.15 -21.84 10.28
N LEU A 477 -10.06 -21.40 10.94
CA LEU A 477 -10.12 -20.87 12.31
C LEU A 477 -10.88 -19.55 12.40
N HIS A 478 -10.75 -18.69 11.40
CA HIS A 478 -11.51 -17.45 11.31
C HIS A 478 -13.01 -17.73 11.18
N SER A 479 -13.39 -18.76 10.42
CA SER A 479 -14.76 -19.27 10.26
C SER A 479 -15.28 -20.14 11.42
N ASN A 480 -14.66 -20.11 12.61
CA ASN A 480 -15.04 -20.91 13.78
C ASN A 480 -14.98 -22.45 13.58
N ARG A 481 -14.08 -22.96 12.72
CA ARG A 481 -13.81 -24.41 12.59
C ARG A 481 -12.50 -24.80 13.27
N ASP A 482 -12.27 -26.10 13.45
CA ASP A 482 -11.13 -26.68 14.18
C ASP A 482 -9.75 -26.50 13.52
N GLY A 483 -9.66 -25.68 12.46
CA GLY A 483 -8.42 -25.37 11.75
C GLY A 483 -7.88 -26.49 10.85
N ASP A 484 -8.53 -27.66 10.82
CA ASP A 484 -8.17 -28.77 9.93
C ASP A 484 -8.48 -28.47 8.46
N LEU A 485 -7.62 -28.98 7.57
CA LEU A 485 -7.70 -28.73 6.14
C LEU A 485 -8.88 -29.49 5.51
N LEU A 486 -9.70 -28.80 4.71
CA LEU A 486 -10.74 -29.46 3.93
C LEU A 486 -10.14 -30.19 2.72
N PRO A 487 -10.73 -31.30 2.24
CA PRO A 487 -10.24 -32.00 1.06
C PRO A 487 -10.07 -31.09 -0.17
N GLY A 488 -11.06 -30.23 -0.45
CA GLY A 488 -10.97 -29.26 -1.54
C GLY A 488 -9.84 -28.23 -1.36
N GLN A 489 -9.55 -27.82 -0.13
CA GLN A 489 -8.44 -26.90 0.17
C GLN A 489 -7.08 -27.58 -0.05
N ARG A 490 -6.94 -28.86 0.31
CA ARG A 490 -5.76 -29.67 -0.03
C ARG A 490 -5.61 -29.79 -1.54
N SER A 491 -6.69 -30.05 -2.26
CA SER A 491 -6.69 -30.13 -3.72
C SER A 491 -6.23 -28.83 -4.36
N ILE A 492 -6.63 -27.67 -3.86
CA ILE A 492 -6.15 -26.37 -4.37
C ILE A 492 -4.62 -26.23 -4.18
N ALA A 493 -4.06 -26.65 -3.04
CA ALA A 493 -2.62 -26.62 -2.82
C ALA A 493 -1.86 -27.51 -3.82
N MET A 494 -2.39 -28.71 -4.12
CA MET A 494 -1.84 -29.60 -5.14
C MET A 494 -1.93 -29.00 -6.55
N ILE A 495 -3.12 -28.51 -6.93
CA ILE A 495 -3.38 -27.87 -8.22
C ILE A 495 -2.44 -26.67 -8.42
N SER A 496 -2.22 -25.87 -7.38
CA SER A 496 -1.31 -24.72 -7.43
C SER A 496 0.12 -25.13 -7.80
N GLU A 497 0.65 -26.20 -7.19
CA GLU A 497 1.98 -26.72 -7.50
C GLU A 497 2.05 -27.40 -8.87
N MET A 498 0.97 -28.06 -9.32
CA MET A 498 0.87 -28.63 -10.66
C MET A 498 0.89 -27.53 -11.73
N LEU A 499 0.09 -26.46 -11.56
CA LEU A 499 0.08 -25.31 -12.47
C LEU A 499 1.46 -24.63 -12.52
N HIS A 500 2.10 -24.44 -11.37
CA HIS A 500 3.47 -23.92 -11.33
C HIS A 500 4.44 -24.84 -12.09
N THR A 501 4.36 -26.15 -11.86
CA THR A 501 5.29 -27.09 -12.49
C THR A 501 5.08 -27.16 -13.99
N ALA A 502 3.84 -27.15 -14.47
CA ALA A 502 3.51 -27.08 -15.89
C ALA A 502 4.13 -25.82 -16.53
N SER A 503 3.99 -24.66 -15.88
CA SER A 503 4.58 -23.41 -16.38
C SER A 503 6.11 -23.50 -16.44
N LEU A 504 6.76 -24.15 -15.45
CA LEU A 504 8.21 -24.33 -15.48
C LEU A 504 8.68 -25.23 -16.63
N VAL A 505 7.94 -26.29 -16.93
CA VAL A 505 8.28 -27.20 -18.04
C VAL A 505 8.20 -26.46 -19.38
N HIS A 506 7.18 -25.62 -19.56
CA HIS A 506 7.04 -24.78 -20.75
C HIS A 506 8.10 -23.68 -20.81
N ASP A 507 8.38 -22.99 -19.71
CA ASP A 507 9.43 -21.97 -19.61
C ASP A 507 10.81 -22.53 -20.02
N ASP A 508 11.16 -23.75 -19.55
CA ASP A 508 12.47 -24.34 -19.84
C ASP A 508 12.69 -24.57 -21.36
N VAL A 509 11.61 -24.83 -22.12
CA VAL A 509 11.62 -24.91 -23.59
C VAL A 509 11.75 -23.53 -24.22
N ILE A 510 10.96 -22.55 -23.76
CA ILE A 510 10.96 -21.18 -24.30
C ILE A 510 12.32 -20.51 -24.10
N ASP A 511 12.94 -20.68 -22.93
CA ASP A 511 14.21 -20.08 -22.56
C ASP A 511 15.44 -20.82 -23.13
N GLY A 512 15.26 -22.00 -23.74
CA GLY A 512 16.37 -22.83 -24.24
C GLY A 512 17.35 -23.26 -23.14
N SER A 513 16.90 -23.41 -21.90
CA SER A 513 17.77 -23.67 -20.76
C SER A 513 18.22 -25.13 -20.70
N GLY A 514 19.52 -25.38 -20.46
CA GLY A 514 20.06 -26.75 -20.35
C GLY A 514 20.04 -27.36 -18.94
N LYS A 515 19.86 -26.54 -17.89
CA LYS A 515 19.79 -27.00 -16.49
C LYS A 515 18.79 -26.20 -15.65
N ARG A 516 18.08 -26.88 -14.74
CA ARG A 516 17.13 -26.34 -13.76
C ARG A 516 17.32 -27.00 -12.39
N ARG A 517 17.45 -26.22 -11.32
CA ARG A 517 17.69 -26.71 -9.94
C ARG A 517 18.83 -27.74 -9.84
N GLY A 518 19.90 -27.54 -10.62
CA GLY A 518 21.06 -28.45 -10.69
C GLY A 518 20.84 -29.73 -11.51
N LYS A 519 19.62 -29.99 -12.01
CA LYS A 519 19.30 -31.10 -12.92
C LYS A 519 19.27 -30.63 -14.38
N THR A 520 19.46 -31.56 -15.31
CA THR A 520 19.25 -31.33 -16.75
C THR A 520 17.76 -31.06 -17.01
N THR A 521 17.42 -30.15 -17.92
CA THR A 521 16.02 -29.84 -18.25
C THR A 521 15.35 -30.94 -19.09
N ILE A 522 14.02 -31.03 -19.07
CA ILE A 522 13.29 -32.07 -19.82
C ILE A 522 13.55 -31.95 -21.34
N ASN A 523 13.62 -30.73 -21.88
CA ASN A 523 13.86 -30.50 -23.31
C ASN A 523 15.24 -31.00 -23.76
N GLU A 524 16.25 -30.93 -22.90
CA GLU A 524 17.58 -31.45 -23.19
C GLU A 524 17.62 -32.99 -23.13
N VAL A 525 16.89 -33.61 -22.20
CA VAL A 525 16.89 -35.07 -22.02
C VAL A 525 15.97 -35.79 -23.02
N TRP A 526 14.79 -35.23 -23.30
CA TRP A 526 13.72 -35.90 -24.06
C TRP A 526 13.26 -35.14 -25.32
N GLY A 527 13.81 -33.95 -25.58
CA GLY A 527 13.45 -33.10 -26.70
C GLY A 527 12.27 -32.17 -26.41
N GLU A 528 12.27 -31.01 -27.08
CA GLU A 528 11.28 -29.94 -26.90
C GLU A 528 9.83 -30.41 -27.04
N LYS A 529 9.53 -31.24 -28.05
CA LYS A 529 8.18 -31.76 -28.30
C LYS A 529 7.62 -32.55 -27.11
N LYS A 530 8.45 -33.38 -26.48
CA LYS A 530 8.03 -34.18 -25.32
C LYS A 530 7.88 -33.30 -24.07
N ALA A 531 8.72 -32.28 -23.92
CA ALA A 531 8.61 -31.31 -22.84
C ALA A 531 7.29 -30.51 -22.92
N ILE A 532 6.93 -30.00 -24.11
CA ILE A 532 5.66 -29.28 -24.32
C ILE A 532 4.47 -30.16 -23.93
N LEU A 533 4.42 -31.40 -24.45
CA LEU A 533 3.34 -32.34 -24.15
C LEU A 533 3.29 -32.75 -22.67
N ALA A 534 4.43 -32.82 -21.98
CA ALA A 534 4.48 -33.09 -20.55
C ALA A 534 3.86 -31.93 -19.74
N GLY A 535 4.17 -30.68 -20.10
CA GLY A 535 3.54 -29.50 -19.50
C GLY A 535 2.02 -29.48 -19.74
N ASP A 536 1.58 -29.75 -20.98
CA ASP A 536 0.16 -29.82 -21.34
C ASP A 536 -0.58 -30.91 -20.56
N PHE A 537 0.07 -32.07 -20.36
CA PHE A 537 -0.50 -33.15 -19.57
C PHE A 537 -0.67 -32.78 -18.09
N ILE A 538 0.34 -32.14 -17.48
CA ILE A 538 0.25 -31.66 -16.08
C ILE A 538 -0.87 -30.62 -15.96
N LEU A 539 -0.99 -29.69 -16.91
CA LEU A 539 -2.04 -28.69 -16.96
C LEU A 539 -3.44 -29.34 -17.10
N SER A 540 -3.57 -30.36 -17.94
CA SER A 540 -4.80 -31.13 -18.10
C SER A 540 -5.19 -31.85 -16.80
N ALA A 541 -4.24 -32.52 -16.15
CA ALA A 541 -4.46 -33.19 -14.87
C ALA A 541 -4.88 -32.20 -13.77
N ALA A 542 -4.25 -31.03 -13.70
CA ALA A 542 -4.61 -29.96 -12.77
C ALA A 542 -6.04 -29.44 -13.03
N SER A 543 -6.42 -29.31 -14.30
CA SER A 543 -7.76 -28.87 -14.72
C SER A 543 -8.84 -29.89 -14.35
N MET A 544 -8.54 -31.19 -14.50
CA MET A 544 -9.42 -32.28 -14.05
C MET A 544 -9.58 -32.31 -12.53
N ALA A 545 -8.49 -32.12 -11.79
CA ALA A 545 -8.53 -32.02 -10.32
C ALA A 545 -9.33 -30.78 -9.87
N LEU A 546 -9.20 -29.65 -10.57
CA LEU A 546 -9.98 -28.44 -10.32
C LEU A 546 -11.48 -28.66 -10.56
N ALA A 547 -11.85 -29.31 -11.66
CA ALA A 547 -13.25 -29.64 -11.96
C ALA A 547 -13.89 -30.55 -10.89
N ARG A 548 -13.11 -31.50 -10.32
CA ARG A 548 -13.58 -32.38 -9.23
C ARG A 548 -13.91 -31.65 -7.93
N ILE A 549 -13.43 -30.41 -7.72
CA ILE A 549 -13.79 -29.61 -6.54
C ILE A 549 -15.28 -29.24 -6.57
N GLY A 550 -15.88 -29.09 -7.76
CA GLY A 550 -17.32 -28.84 -7.93
C GLY A 550 -17.80 -27.42 -7.61
N ASP A 551 -16.91 -26.51 -7.20
CA ASP A 551 -17.24 -25.11 -6.94
C ASP A 551 -16.87 -24.23 -8.16
N THR A 552 -17.88 -23.67 -8.82
CA THR A 552 -17.70 -22.89 -10.06
C THR A 552 -16.95 -21.57 -9.83
N THR A 553 -17.05 -20.99 -8.63
CA THR A 553 -16.31 -19.76 -8.27
C THR A 553 -14.83 -20.06 -8.14
N VAL A 554 -14.47 -21.17 -7.47
CA VAL A 554 -13.09 -21.65 -7.37
C VAL A 554 -12.53 -21.99 -8.74
N VAL A 555 -13.31 -22.67 -9.59
CA VAL A 555 -12.93 -22.98 -10.97
C VAL A 555 -12.63 -21.70 -11.75
N ALA A 556 -13.48 -20.68 -11.66
CA ALA A 556 -13.26 -19.40 -12.34
C ALA A 556 -11.99 -18.69 -11.83
N VAL A 557 -11.80 -18.62 -10.51
CA VAL A 557 -10.63 -17.98 -9.87
C VAL A 557 -9.32 -18.64 -10.29
N LEU A 558 -9.24 -19.96 -10.32
CA LEU A 558 -8.03 -20.67 -10.72
C LEU A 558 -7.84 -20.74 -12.25
N SER A 559 -8.93 -20.67 -13.03
CA SER A 559 -8.82 -20.52 -14.50
C SER A 559 -8.20 -19.18 -14.90
N GLN A 560 -8.47 -18.11 -14.14
CA GLN A 560 -7.82 -16.81 -14.35
C GLN A 560 -6.29 -16.89 -14.23
N VAL A 561 -5.78 -17.77 -13.37
CA VAL A 561 -4.33 -17.98 -13.22
C VAL A 561 -3.72 -18.53 -14.50
N ILE A 562 -4.38 -19.46 -15.17
CA ILE A 562 -3.88 -20.06 -16.42
C ILE A 562 -3.74 -18.97 -17.49
N GLU A 563 -4.75 -18.11 -17.62
CA GLU A 563 -4.69 -16.95 -18.53
C GLU A 563 -3.59 -15.96 -18.13
N ASP A 564 -3.47 -15.66 -16.83
CA ASP A 564 -2.47 -14.72 -16.32
C ASP A 564 -1.04 -15.22 -16.57
N LEU A 565 -0.76 -16.51 -16.38
CA LEU A 565 0.55 -17.09 -16.65
C LEU A 565 0.95 -16.91 -18.12
N VAL A 566 0.04 -17.24 -19.06
CA VAL A 566 0.28 -17.07 -20.50
C VAL A 566 0.46 -15.59 -20.85
N ARG A 567 -0.41 -14.71 -20.33
CA ARG A 567 -0.31 -13.27 -20.59
C ARG A 567 0.97 -12.68 -20.02
N GLY A 568 1.38 -13.12 -18.82
CA GLY A 568 2.63 -12.73 -18.18
C GLY A 568 3.84 -13.11 -19.02
N GLU A 569 3.82 -14.28 -19.66
CA GLU A 569 4.87 -14.71 -20.58
C GLU A 569 4.93 -13.84 -21.84
N PHE A 570 3.79 -13.57 -22.47
CA PHE A 570 3.72 -12.67 -23.63
C PHE A 570 4.25 -11.26 -23.31
N MET A 571 4.02 -10.78 -22.08
CA MET A 571 4.53 -9.48 -21.63
C MET A 571 6.06 -9.42 -21.57
N GLN A 572 6.80 -10.54 -21.60
CA GLN A 572 8.27 -10.54 -21.68
C GLN A 572 8.81 -10.25 -23.08
N LEU A 573 7.99 -10.43 -24.13
CA LEU A 573 8.41 -10.31 -25.52
C LEU A 573 8.65 -8.86 -25.98
N GLY A 574 8.32 -7.87 -25.16
CA GLY A 574 8.50 -6.45 -25.50
C GLY A 574 8.78 -5.56 -24.29
N SER A 575 9.43 -4.42 -24.55
CA SER A 575 9.61 -3.35 -23.58
C SER A 575 8.78 -2.14 -23.98
N LYS A 576 8.32 -1.35 -22.99
CA LYS A 576 7.66 -0.06 -23.22
C LYS A 576 8.70 1.05 -23.35
N GLU A 577 8.44 2.00 -24.23
CA GLU A 577 9.30 3.18 -24.42
C GLU A 577 9.27 4.08 -23.20
N ASN A 578 8.09 4.50 -22.74
CA ASN A 578 7.97 5.41 -21.60
C ASN A 578 8.38 4.73 -20.26
N GLU A 579 9.15 5.42 -19.42
CA GLU A 579 9.66 4.92 -18.13
C GLU A 579 8.54 4.52 -17.16
N ASN A 580 7.52 5.37 -16.96
CA ASN A 580 6.41 5.09 -16.05
C ASN A 580 5.59 3.89 -16.55
N GLU A 581 5.39 3.80 -17.86
CA GLU A 581 4.72 2.65 -18.47
C GLU A 581 5.55 1.37 -18.34
N ARG A 582 6.88 1.47 -18.42
CA ARG A 582 7.81 0.35 -18.24
C ARG A 582 7.76 -0.20 -16.82
N PHE A 583 7.77 0.66 -15.81
CA PHE A 583 7.67 0.22 -14.41
C PHE A 583 6.29 -0.41 -14.12
N LYS A 584 5.21 0.18 -14.63
CA LYS A 584 3.86 -0.39 -14.55
C LYS A 584 3.78 -1.76 -15.23
N HIS A 585 4.33 -1.87 -16.44
CA HIS A 585 4.41 -3.12 -17.19
C HIS A 585 5.20 -4.19 -16.43
N TYR A 586 6.31 -3.82 -15.80
CA TYR A 586 7.10 -4.71 -14.96
C TYR A 586 6.31 -5.26 -13.76
N LEU A 587 5.61 -4.39 -13.01
CA LEU A 587 4.79 -4.82 -11.88
C LEU A 587 3.61 -5.69 -12.32
N GLU A 588 2.97 -5.35 -13.44
CA GLU A 588 1.85 -6.12 -13.98
C GLU A 588 2.32 -7.50 -14.48
N LYS A 589 3.47 -7.57 -15.16
CA LYS A 589 4.14 -8.83 -15.53
C LYS A 589 4.45 -9.66 -14.28
N THR A 590 5.04 -9.03 -13.26
CA THR A 590 5.40 -9.69 -11.99
C THR A 590 4.18 -10.26 -11.28
N PHE A 591 3.06 -9.53 -11.30
CA PHE A 591 1.80 -10.04 -10.80
C PHE A 591 1.34 -11.25 -11.61
N LYS A 592 1.24 -11.13 -12.93
CA LYS A 592 0.69 -12.19 -13.79
C LYS A 592 1.52 -13.47 -13.81
N LYS A 593 2.85 -13.36 -13.94
CA LYS A 593 3.76 -14.51 -14.02
C LYS A 593 4.02 -15.19 -12.67
N THR A 594 3.99 -14.44 -11.56
CA THR A 594 4.39 -14.97 -10.25
C THR A 594 3.31 -14.87 -9.19
N ALA A 595 2.78 -13.68 -8.94
CA ALA A 595 1.92 -13.44 -7.78
C ALA A 595 0.46 -13.91 -7.96
N SER A 596 -0.05 -13.94 -9.19
CA SER A 596 -1.45 -14.30 -9.51
C SER A 596 -1.78 -15.72 -9.04
N LEU A 597 -0.87 -16.68 -9.26
CA LEU A 597 -1.04 -18.05 -8.80
C LEU A 597 -1.19 -18.12 -7.26
N ILE A 598 -0.34 -17.42 -6.51
CA ILE A 598 -0.39 -17.41 -5.04
C ILE A 598 -1.65 -16.70 -4.55
N ALA A 599 -1.96 -15.53 -5.11
CA ALA A 599 -3.12 -14.71 -4.76
C ALA A 599 -4.44 -15.46 -4.96
N ASN A 600 -4.64 -16.02 -6.15
CA ASN A 600 -5.86 -16.74 -6.49
C ASN A 600 -5.95 -18.09 -5.77
N SER A 601 -4.84 -18.77 -5.48
CA SER A 601 -4.86 -19.97 -4.65
C SER A 601 -5.27 -19.66 -3.20
N CYS A 602 -4.76 -18.57 -2.62
CA CYS A 602 -5.18 -18.10 -1.29
C CYS A 602 -6.67 -17.71 -1.27
N LYS A 603 -7.14 -17.01 -2.30
CA LYS A 603 -8.55 -16.67 -2.48
C LYS A 603 -9.42 -17.93 -2.59
N ALA A 604 -9.03 -18.88 -3.44
CA ALA A 604 -9.77 -20.11 -3.66
C ALA A 604 -9.96 -20.94 -2.38
N VAL A 605 -8.93 -21.09 -1.53
CA VAL A 605 -9.09 -21.84 -0.27
C VAL A 605 -10.01 -21.15 0.73
N SER A 606 -10.09 -19.82 0.69
CA SER A 606 -11.00 -19.06 1.55
C SER A 606 -12.46 -19.16 1.10
N ILE A 607 -12.72 -19.24 -0.21
CA ILE A 607 -14.06 -19.42 -0.80
C ILE A 607 -14.70 -20.72 -0.31
N LEU A 608 -13.92 -21.80 -0.20
CA LEU A 608 -14.42 -23.11 0.23
C LEU A 608 -14.89 -23.18 1.69
N VAL A 609 -14.63 -22.15 2.51
CA VAL A 609 -14.93 -22.21 3.96
C VAL A 609 -15.65 -20.98 4.51
N ASN A 610 -15.53 -19.82 3.87
CA ASN A 610 -16.10 -18.59 4.39
C ASN A 610 -16.99 -17.94 3.32
N PRO A 611 -18.26 -17.58 3.63
CA PRO A 611 -19.13 -16.90 2.68
C PRO A 611 -18.83 -15.41 2.54
N ASP A 612 -18.05 -14.81 3.44
CA ASP A 612 -17.74 -13.38 3.47
C ASP A 612 -16.73 -13.00 2.37
N PRO A 613 -17.12 -12.15 1.40
CA PRO A 613 -16.22 -11.66 0.36
C PRO A 613 -15.01 -10.89 0.89
N GLU A 614 -15.11 -10.26 2.07
CA GLU A 614 -13.99 -9.55 2.68
C GLU A 614 -12.84 -10.50 3.03
N VAL A 615 -13.17 -11.71 3.54
CA VAL A 615 -12.17 -12.74 3.85
C VAL A 615 -11.47 -13.23 2.58
N HIS A 616 -12.20 -13.34 1.47
CA HIS A 616 -11.62 -13.69 0.17
C HIS A 616 -10.64 -12.63 -0.33
N GLU A 617 -11.01 -11.37 -0.15
CA GLU A 617 -10.17 -10.25 -0.56
C GLU A 617 -8.93 -10.13 0.33
N ILE A 618 -9.04 -10.36 1.63
CA ILE A 618 -7.90 -10.44 2.55
C ILE A 618 -6.91 -11.51 2.09
N ALA A 619 -7.40 -12.72 1.79
CA ALA A 619 -6.58 -13.84 1.34
C ALA A 619 -5.91 -13.54 -0.01
N PHE A 620 -6.66 -12.96 -0.96
CA PHE A 620 -6.14 -12.54 -2.26
C PHE A 620 -5.04 -11.49 -2.12
N GLN A 621 -5.30 -10.42 -1.35
CA GLN A 621 -4.33 -9.33 -1.17
C GLN A 621 -3.08 -9.81 -0.44
N TYR A 622 -3.20 -10.67 0.57
CA TYR A 622 -2.02 -11.30 1.17
C TYR A 622 -1.18 -12.03 0.12
N GLY A 623 -1.77 -12.95 -0.65
CA GLY A 623 -1.04 -13.74 -1.64
C GLY A 623 -0.44 -12.89 -2.77
N LYS A 624 -1.15 -11.86 -3.22
CA LYS A 624 -0.68 -10.88 -4.21
C LYS A 624 0.56 -10.15 -3.72
N ASN A 625 0.50 -9.59 -2.53
CA ASN A 625 1.58 -8.77 -1.99
C ASN A 625 2.82 -9.62 -1.66
N VAL A 626 2.65 -10.80 -1.06
CA VAL A 626 3.77 -11.74 -0.82
C VAL A 626 4.38 -12.22 -2.13
N GLY A 627 3.57 -12.52 -3.14
CA GLY A 627 4.05 -12.98 -4.45
C GLY A 627 4.88 -11.92 -5.19
N ILE A 628 4.46 -10.65 -5.14
CA ILE A 628 5.22 -9.55 -5.73
C ILE A 628 6.53 -9.32 -4.96
N ALA A 629 6.48 -9.28 -3.62
CA ALA A 629 7.68 -9.14 -2.79
C ALA A 629 8.69 -10.27 -3.06
N PHE A 630 8.21 -11.51 -3.21
CA PHE A 630 9.05 -12.66 -3.50
C PHE A 630 9.84 -12.50 -4.81
N GLN A 631 9.19 -12.01 -5.86
CA GLN A 631 9.84 -11.76 -7.15
C GLN A 631 10.81 -10.58 -7.06
N LEU A 632 10.43 -9.48 -6.42
CA LEU A 632 11.32 -8.33 -6.22
C LEU A 632 12.63 -8.73 -5.50
N VAL A 633 12.54 -9.59 -4.49
CA VAL A 633 13.73 -10.15 -3.83
C VAL A 633 14.51 -11.08 -4.75
N ASP A 634 13.85 -11.87 -5.60
CA ASP A 634 14.55 -12.71 -6.59
C ASP A 634 15.38 -11.87 -7.57
N ASP A 635 14.80 -10.77 -8.03
CA ASP A 635 15.43 -9.81 -8.94
C ASP A 635 16.62 -9.12 -8.25
N VAL A 636 16.52 -8.78 -6.95
CA VAL A 636 17.67 -8.27 -6.17
C VAL A 636 18.80 -9.30 -6.09
N LEU A 637 18.46 -10.55 -5.79
CA LEU A 637 19.45 -11.63 -5.63
C LEU A 637 20.22 -11.91 -6.92
N ASP A 638 19.67 -11.63 -8.11
CA ASP A 638 20.36 -11.76 -9.41
C ASP A 638 21.59 -10.83 -9.53
N PHE A 639 21.60 -9.71 -8.78
CA PHE A 639 22.70 -8.75 -8.75
C PHE A 639 23.64 -8.91 -7.55
N THR A 640 23.10 -9.27 -6.38
CA THR A 640 23.88 -9.25 -5.12
C THR A 640 24.55 -10.58 -4.75
N SER A 641 24.08 -11.70 -5.29
CA SER A 641 24.56 -13.03 -4.87
C SER A 641 25.81 -13.46 -5.64
N CYS A 642 26.69 -14.24 -5.00
CA CYS A 642 27.86 -14.80 -5.67
C CYS A 642 27.44 -15.92 -6.65
N ALA A 643 28.14 -16.05 -7.79
CA ALA A 643 27.80 -17.02 -8.85
C ALA A 643 27.75 -18.49 -8.36
N SER A 644 28.44 -18.83 -7.27
CA SER A 644 28.41 -20.15 -6.62
C SER A 644 27.10 -20.45 -5.86
N GLN A 645 26.37 -19.44 -5.38
CA GLN A 645 25.11 -19.60 -4.64
C GLN A 645 23.88 -19.57 -5.56
N LEU A 646 23.97 -18.95 -6.74
CA LEU A 646 22.84 -18.78 -7.66
C LEU A 646 22.52 -20.01 -8.53
N GLY A 647 23.46 -20.94 -8.69
CA GLY A 647 23.33 -22.07 -9.63
C GLY A 647 23.21 -21.67 -11.11
N LYS A 648 23.39 -20.36 -11.42
CA LYS A 648 23.40 -19.72 -12.74
C LYS A 648 24.42 -18.55 -12.71
N PRO A 649 24.91 -18.07 -13.87
CA PRO A 649 25.77 -16.88 -13.92
C PRO A 649 25.04 -15.67 -13.31
N SER A 650 25.75 -14.80 -12.59
CA SER A 650 25.21 -13.50 -12.15
C SER A 650 24.74 -12.66 -13.35
N ALA A 651 23.70 -11.85 -13.17
CA ALA A 651 23.05 -11.08 -14.25
C ALA A 651 22.40 -11.96 -15.33
N ALA A 652 21.72 -13.04 -14.92
CA ALA A 652 21.05 -13.94 -15.85
C ALA A 652 19.90 -13.23 -16.57
N ASP A 653 19.17 -12.35 -15.88
CA ASP A 653 18.04 -11.62 -16.45
C ASP A 653 18.49 -10.67 -17.55
N LEU A 654 19.62 -9.97 -17.36
CA LEU A 654 20.20 -9.09 -18.38
C LEU A 654 20.57 -9.86 -19.64
N ARG A 655 21.13 -11.07 -19.51
CA ARG A 655 21.48 -11.94 -20.65
C ARG A 655 20.25 -12.44 -21.43
N LEU A 656 19.11 -12.54 -20.76
CA LEU A 656 17.80 -12.84 -21.37
C LEU A 656 17.13 -11.59 -21.95
N GLY A 657 17.79 -10.43 -21.89
CA GLY A 657 17.27 -9.17 -22.39
C GLY A 657 16.18 -8.55 -21.51
N LEU A 658 16.14 -8.92 -20.22
CA LEU A 658 15.09 -8.50 -19.29
C LEU A 658 15.59 -7.38 -18.37
N ALA A 659 14.81 -6.30 -18.29
CA ALA A 659 15.03 -5.21 -17.34
C ALA A 659 14.12 -5.42 -16.11
N THR A 660 14.71 -5.79 -14.98
CA THR A 660 14.02 -6.04 -13.70
C THR A 660 14.11 -4.83 -12.76
N GLY A 661 13.47 -4.91 -11.59
CA GLY A 661 13.39 -3.81 -10.62
C GLY A 661 14.69 -3.02 -10.43
N PRO A 662 15.84 -3.67 -10.14
CA PRO A 662 17.10 -2.96 -9.92
C PRO A 662 17.56 -2.14 -11.13
N VAL A 663 17.38 -2.67 -12.33
CA VAL A 663 17.72 -2.01 -13.59
C VAL A 663 16.79 -0.83 -13.86
N LEU A 664 15.49 -0.99 -13.61
CA LEU A 664 14.50 0.05 -13.85
C LEU A 664 14.69 1.25 -12.91
N PHE A 665 15.01 1.01 -11.63
CA PHE A 665 15.38 2.08 -10.71
C PHE A 665 16.75 2.71 -11.06
N ALA A 666 17.75 1.89 -11.43
CA ALA A 666 19.04 2.42 -11.86
C ALA A 666 18.92 3.34 -13.09
N CYS A 667 17.97 3.06 -13.99
CA CYS A 667 17.70 3.88 -15.18
C CYS A 667 17.27 5.32 -14.84
N GLN A 668 16.84 5.59 -13.61
CA GLN A 668 16.50 6.94 -13.13
C GLN A 668 17.75 7.78 -12.87
N GLN A 669 18.85 7.14 -12.49
CA GLN A 669 20.14 7.79 -12.26
C GLN A 669 21.05 7.75 -13.49
N PHE A 670 20.92 6.69 -14.30
CA PHE A 670 21.73 6.44 -15.48
C PHE A 670 20.84 6.29 -16.73
N PRO A 671 20.45 7.40 -17.39
CA PRO A 671 19.57 7.38 -18.56
C PRO A 671 20.10 6.56 -19.75
N GLU A 672 21.40 6.29 -19.82
CA GLU A 672 22.04 5.43 -20.82
C GLU A 672 21.47 4.01 -20.84
N LEU A 673 20.96 3.54 -19.69
CA LEU A 673 20.24 2.27 -19.57
C LEU A 673 19.00 2.23 -20.47
N HIS A 674 18.38 3.37 -20.78
CA HIS A 674 17.19 3.40 -21.61
C HIS A 674 17.45 2.78 -23.00
N ALA A 675 18.53 3.18 -23.65
CA ALA A 675 18.90 2.68 -24.96
C ALA A 675 19.29 1.19 -24.90
N MET A 676 19.92 0.74 -23.81
CA MET A 676 20.27 -0.67 -23.59
C MET A 676 19.02 -1.54 -23.42
N ILE A 677 18.04 -1.08 -22.64
CA ILE A 677 16.79 -1.79 -22.41
C ILE A 677 15.99 -1.92 -23.72
N MET A 678 15.91 -0.85 -24.52
CA MET A 678 15.16 -0.88 -25.79
C MET A 678 15.74 -1.88 -26.79
N ARG A 679 17.06 -2.05 -26.81
CA ARG A 679 17.72 -3.09 -27.60
C ARG A 679 17.92 -4.41 -26.86
N ARG A 680 17.26 -4.60 -25.70
CA ARG A 680 17.31 -5.81 -24.88
C ARG A 680 18.72 -6.28 -24.55
N PHE A 681 19.64 -5.36 -24.26
CA PHE A 681 21.04 -5.63 -23.93
C PHE A 681 21.78 -6.47 -24.99
N SER A 682 21.38 -6.38 -26.27
CA SER A 682 21.92 -7.21 -27.35
C SER A 682 23.29 -6.76 -27.86
N SER A 683 23.76 -5.55 -27.52
CA SER A 683 25.08 -5.08 -27.97
C SER A 683 26.20 -5.56 -27.06
N SER A 684 27.40 -5.74 -27.63
CA SER A 684 28.58 -6.17 -26.87
C SER A 684 28.89 -5.19 -25.72
N GLY A 685 29.04 -5.71 -24.51
CA GLY A 685 29.31 -4.92 -23.30
C GLY A 685 28.08 -4.34 -22.60
N ASP A 686 26.87 -4.49 -23.17
CA ASP A 686 25.64 -3.95 -22.57
C ASP A 686 25.36 -4.57 -21.20
N VAL A 687 25.52 -5.88 -21.06
CA VAL A 687 25.24 -6.61 -19.82
C VAL A 687 26.20 -6.16 -18.71
N GLU A 688 27.50 -6.08 -19.03
CA GLU A 688 28.55 -5.67 -18.10
C GLU A 688 28.34 -4.22 -17.64
N ARG A 689 28.05 -3.32 -18.59
CA ARG A 689 27.83 -1.90 -18.29
C ARG A 689 26.52 -1.67 -17.55
N ALA A 690 25.44 -2.36 -17.92
CA ALA A 690 24.17 -2.25 -17.21
C ALA A 690 24.28 -2.75 -15.77
N ARG A 691 25.00 -3.86 -15.56
CA ARG A 691 25.31 -4.36 -14.22
C ARG A 691 26.13 -3.34 -13.42
N GLN A 692 27.12 -2.71 -14.04
CA GLN A 692 27.90 -1.66 -13.38
C GLN A 692 27.02 -0.49 -12.93
N TYR A 693 26.15 0.03 -13.79
CA TYR A 693 25.22 1.11 -13.43
C TYR A 693 24.27 0.71 -12.30
N VAL A 694 23.76 -0.54 -12.28
CA VAL A 694 22.95 -1.02 -11.15
C VAL A 694 23.74 -0.97 -9.83
N MET A 695 25.01 -1.40 -9.84
CA MET A 695 25.86 -1.40 -8.64
C MET A 695 26.30 0.01 -8.19
N GLU A 696 26.41 0.96 -9.12
CA GLU A 696 26.75 2.37 -8.84
C GLU A 696 25.52 3.20 -8.44
N SER A 697 24.31 2.73 -8.76
CA SER A 697 23.03 3.36 -8.41
C SER A 697 22.50 2.91 -7.04
N ASP A 698 21.34 3.46 -6.66
CA ASP A 698 20.52 2.94 -5.55
C ASP A 698 19.48 1.90 -5.99
N GLY A 699 19.54 1.37 -7.21
CA GLY A 699 18.49 0.53 -7.80
C GLY A 699 18.21 -0.76 -7.02
N VAL A 700 19.25 -1.38 -6.45
CA VAL A 700 19.10 -2.56 -5.57
C VAL A 700 18.38 -2.18 -4.27
N GLN A 701 18.75 -1.05 -3.66
CA GLN A 701 18.17 -0.54 -2.43
C GLN A 701 16.71 -0.15 -2.64
N GLN A 702 16.38 0.54 -3.73
CA GLN A 702 15.00 0.92 -4.09
C GLN A 702 14.12 -0.31 -4.33
N THR A 703 14.64 -1.33 -5.02
CA THR A 703 13.91 -2.60 -5.23
C THR A 703 13.66 -3.31 -3.91
N THR A 704 14.66 -3.32 -3.02
CA THR A 704 14.54 -3.90 -1.67
C THR A 704 13.50 -3.15 -0.83
N TYR A 705 13.50 -1.82 -0.87
CA TYR A 705 12.49 -1.00 -0.20
C TYR A 705 11.08 -1.29 -0.74
N LEU A 706 10.93 -1.40 -2.06
CA LEU A 706 9.65 -1.76 -2.67
C LEU A 706 9.17 -3.15 -2.20
N ALA A 707 10.07 -4.15 -2.15
CA ALA A 707 9.76 -5.47 -1.62
C ALA A 707 9.29 -5.42 -0.15
N GLN A 708 9.95 -4.61 0.69
CA GLN A 708 9.55 -4.39 2.07
C GLN A 708 8.14 -3.79 2.17
N ARG A 709 7.79 -2.83 1.31
CA ARG A 709 6.44 -2.23 1.27
C ARG A 709 5.37 -3.27 0.93
N TYR A 710 5.62 -4.14 -0.06
CA TYR A 710 4.71 -5.24 -0.37
C TYR A 710 4.59 -6.24 0.80
N CYS A 711 5.69 -6.58 1.48
CA CYS A 711 5.63 -7.41 2.69
C CYS A 711 4.81 -6.76 3.82
N GLN A 712 4.99 -5.45 4.06
CA GLN A 712 4.20 -4.71 5.06
C GLN A 712 2.70 -4.74 4.73
N GLU A 713 2.34 -4.55 3.47
CA GLU A 713 0.95 -4.61 3.03
C GLU A 713 0.35 -6.02 3.17
N ALA A 714 1.11 -7.07 2.85
CA ALA A 714 0.70 -8.45 3.12
C ALA A 714 0.41 -8.68 4.62
N VAL A 715 1.30 -8.23 5.50
CA VAL A 715 1.12 -8.32 6.97
C VAL A 715 -0.12 -7.55 7.41
N ARG A 716 -0.34 -6.35 6.88
CA ARG A 716 -1.53 -5.54 7.19
C ARG A 716 -2.82 -6.26 6.83
N GLN A 717 -2.88 -6.90 5.65
CA GLN A 717 -4.06 -7.62 5.19
C GLN A 717 -4.32 -8.86 6.05
N ILE A 718 -3.32 -9.72 6.25
CA ILE A 718 -3.52 -10.96 7.01
C ILE A 718 -3.82 -10.72 8.50
N SER A 719 -3.41 -9.58 9.04
CA SER A 719 -3.70 -9.18 10.43
C SER A 719 -5.19 -8.95 10.70
N LYS A 720 -6.00 -8.74 9.64
CA LYS A 720 -7.46 -8.63 9.74
C LYS A 720 -8.14 -9.98 10.03
N LEU A 721 -7.48 -11.10 9.72
CA LEU A 721 -7.99 -12.40 10.15
C LEU A 721 -7.85 -12.57 11.66
N ARG A 722 -8.71 -13.45 12.21
CA ARG A 722 -8.71 -13.78 13.64
C ARG A 722 -7.31 -14.24 14.09
N PRO A 723 -6.83 -13.80 15.27
CA PRO A 723 -5.59 -14.31 15.83
C PRO A 723 -5.51 -15.84 15.91
N SER A 724 -4.48 -16.40 15.27
CA SER A 724 -4.17 -17.84 15.29
C SER A 724 -2.68 -18.09 15.07
N ALA A 725 -2.23 -19.32 15.33
CA ALA A 725 -0.84 -19.71 15.06
C ALA A 725 -0.54 -19.68 13.55
N GLU A 726 -1.52 -20.03 12.72
CA GLU A 726 -1.49 -20.05 11.27
C GLU A 726 -1.35 -18.63 10.70
N ARG A 727 -2.14 -17.69 11.21
CA ARG A 727 -2.01 -16.27 10.87
C ARG A 727 -0.60 -15.76 11.22
N GLN A 728 -0.09 -16.11 12.40
CA GLN A 728 1.25 -15.71 12.81
C GLN A 728 2.35 -16.37 11.95
N ALA A 729 2.13 -17.61 11.51
CA ALA A 729 3.03 -18.31 10.60
C ALA A 729 3.07 -17.64 9.22
N LEU A 730 1.92 -17.18 8.70
CA LEU A 730 1.85 -16.39 7.45
C LEU A 730 2.60 -15.07 7.58
N ILE A 731 2.42 -14.33 8.68
CA ILE A 731 3.22 -13.11 8.97
C ILE A 731 4.72 -13.44 8.95
N ARG A 732 5.12 -14.54 9.59
CA ARG A 732 6.52 -14.97 9.63
C ARG A 732 7.06 -15.35 8.26
N LEU A 733 6.28 -16.04 7.43
CA LEU A 733 6.67 -16.35 6.06
C LEU A 733 6.92 -15.08 5.25
N THR A 734 6.07 -14.06 5.40
CA THR A 734 6.26 -12.76 4.75
C THR A 734 7.58 -12.09 5.16
N GLU A 735 7.98 -12.18 6.43
CA GLU A 735 9.29 -11.68 6.90
C GLU A 735 10.45 -12.50 6.32
N LEU A 736 10.30 -13.82 6.23
CA LEU A 736 11.31 -14.71 5.67
C LEU A 736 11.56 -14.43 4.18
N VAL A 737 10.55 -13.96 3.44
CA VAL A 737 10.74 -13.56 2.02
C VAL A 737 11.83 -12.50 1.87
N LEU A 738 11.92 -11.53 2.79
CA LEU A 738 12.91 -10.44 2.72
C LEU A 738 14.33 -10.86 3.08
N THR A 739 14.48 -11.95 3.84
CA THR A 739 15.76 -12.42 4.38
C THR A 739 16.21 -13.73 3.73
N ARG A 740 15.51 -14.16 2.67
CA ARG A 740 15.81 -15.44 2.03
C ARG A 740 17.12 -15.40 1.26
N GLU A 741 17.89 -16.46 1.40
CA GLU A 741 18.98 -16.83 0.50
C GLU A 741 18.47 -17.93 -0.45
N LYS A 742 18.94 -17.93 -1.70
CA LYS A 742 18.38 -18.75 -2.79
C LYS A 742 18.48 -20.25 -2.51
#